data_AF-A0A815P6H3-F1
#
_entry.id   AF-A0A815P6H3-F1
#
_cell.length_a   1.000
_cell.length_b   1.000
_cell.length_c   1.000
_cell.angle_alpha   90.00
_cell.angle_beta   90.00
_cell.angle_gamma   90.00
#
_symmetry.space_group_name_H-M   'P 1'
#
loop_
_entity.id
_entity.type
_entity.pdbx_description
1 polymer ?
#
loop_
_entity_poly.entity_id
_entity_poly.type
_entity_poly.pdbx_seq_one_letter_code
_entity_poly.pdbx_strand_id
1 'polypeptide(L)'
;DSLITCIVPVVGFSSILTPTTEDEIPEGLLSYLLTFVKSYWKCQHRELVIKAVFGLIKIFSKQPTLVPLIIRTGWPQACIQFLTESHTEKDPQSSYTIDYYICLIIQKLARHPNGVQVLNQLNCIKVLEESKERMKKNHTELQYKCLHFLQCMIYVLLTEADNIKHTTMLCDNQMCQTLKDLVTHTIEAANNEYLFHHCFHVSEMLTVLCKVFLNDDVLTKCMNENNQLFDCLSQLLIRFVNITSDANHIHQPTDNETLLTLTNLLWSISFHQCYHEKFQANSILMHTITNLTTSSSVNVSRQTMSIPRDLISLKKAAEGILWNLKSLSSSPRPTLNQQTEQRPLVMISYSHSDTTFCRELVENLSAHVPVWVDYKQARDAVAHSDDLWEEIARAMEMASVIVLIISKEYYDSKSCRQELSYASDTLKKRIVPIYAPNQLYRASGWLGIRIAGQKYIHFGRKPFDDAVKELASMVDTDQKPLVISSPPQHSQPQLPPPTPLCSSQSVPCSSRSAPCSSSKTMTNKIIAKEENKLMILNDWTAKDIRKWFDENHIHANLITLYADQFQNGTSLIIYARHLKLFYRYEYIRIFTKYYKLFHGKRLDTFDFITFVDALYRLRNEYDPNSNIEDNYEKHSEHQLLRKMKGATEGLTWL
;
A
#
# COMPACT_ATOMS: atom_id res chain seq x y z
N ASP A 1 16.12 22.42 22.57
CA ASP A 1 15.07 22.80 21.60
C ASP A 1 15.58 22.86 20.19
N SER A 2 16.42 23.84 19.87
CA SER A 2 16.92 24.05 18.49
C SER A 2 17.52 22.79 17.87
N LEU A 3 18.32 22.04 18.64
CA LEU A 3 18.92 20.78 18.19
C LEU A 3 17.87 19.70 17.87
N ILE A 4 16.83 19.57 18.71
CA ILE A 4 15.76 18.59 18.50
C ILE A 4 14.92 18.99 17.28
N THR A 5 14.56 20.27 17.15
CA THR A 5 13.77 20.76 16.01
C THR A 5 14.50 20.64 14.67
N CYS A 6 15.83 20.59 14.66
CA CYS A 6 16.62 20.40 13.44
C CYS A 6 16.93 18.93 13.16
N ILE A 7 17.36 18.16 14.17
CA ILE A 7 17.81 16.78 13.98
C ILE A 7 16.62 15.82 13.80
N VAL A 8 15.54 15.99 14.55
CA VAL A 8 14.41 15.06 14.51
C VAL A 8 13.76 14.97 13.12
N PRO A 9 13.52 16.09 12.39
CA PRO A 9 13.06 16.02 11.01
C PRO A 9 14.04 15.31 10.07
N VAL A 10 15.36 15.47 10.27
CA VAL A 10 16.39 14.81 9.44
C VAL A 10 16.40 13.30 9.68
N VAL A 11 16.33 12.86 10.95
CA VAL A 11 16.20 11.45 11.32
C VAL A 11 14.92 10.87 10.73
N GLY A 12 13.79 11.58 10.88
CA GLY A 12 12.51 11.19 10.29
C GLY A 12 12.61 11.04 8.78
N PHE A 13 13.16 12.03 8.07
CA PHE A 13 13.32 11.98 6.61
C PHE A 13 14.21 10.82 6.16
N SER A 14 15.33 10.58 6.86
CA SER A 14 16.23 9.46 6.56
C SER A 14 15.54 8.10 6.71
N SER A 15 14.68 7.99 7.73
CA SER A 15 13.88 6.78 8.00
C SER A 15 12.75 6.58 6.97
N ILE A 16 12.39 7.59 6.17
CA ILE A 16 11.47 7.38 5.03
C ILE A 16 12.18 6.63 3.91
N LEU A 17 13.46 6.91 3.70
CA LEU A 17 14.24 6.39 2.57
C LEU A 17 14.88 5.03 2.87
N THR A 18 15.19 4.78 4.14
CA THR A 18 15.86 3.55 4.59
C THR A 18 14.94 2.79 5.54
N PRO A 19 14.65 1.51 5.29
CA PRO A 19 13.94 0.68 6.26
C PRO A 19 14.73 0.66 7.57
N THR A 20 14.13 1.13 8.65
CA THR A 20 14.78 1.17 9.97
C THR A 20 14.29 0.01 10.82
N THR A 21 15.23 -0.64 11.50
CA THR A 21 14.98 -1.74 12.43
C THR A 21 15.11 -1.28 13.88
N GLU A 22 14.59 -2.07 14.83
CA GLU A 22 14.67 -1.69 16.25
C GLU A 22 16.12 -1.50 16.72
N ASP A 23 17.06 -2.31 16.21
CA ASP A 23 18.48 -2.31 16.61
C ASP A 23 19.23 -1.04 16.18
N GLU A 24 18.72 -0.34 15.16
CA GLU A 24 19.31 0.92 14.67
C GLU A 24 18.85 2.14 15.49
N ILE A 25 17.85 1.98 16.35
CA ILE A 25 17.34 3.05 17.21
C ILE A 25 17.98 2.95 18.59
N PRO A 26 18.63 4.03 19.08
CA PRO A 26 19.22 4.03 20.42
C PRO A 26 18.23 3.62 21.51
N GLU A 27 18.65 2.70 22.36
CA GLU A 27 17.85 2.20 23.47
C GLU A 27 17.39 3.36 24.37
N GLY A 28 16.08 3.43 24.65
CA GLY A 28 15.49 4.47 25.49
C GLY A 28 15.17 5.79 24.79
N LEU A 29 15.53 6.01 23.51
CA LEU A 29 15.21 7.25 22.78
C LEU A 29 13.71 7.55 22.80
N LEU A 30 12.88 6.59 22.41
CA LEU A 30 11.42 6.78 22.37
C LEU A 30 10.83 7.02 23.76
N SER A 31 11.36 6.37 24.81
CA SER A 31 10.93 6.58 26.19
C SER A 31 11.28 7.98 26.68
N TYR A 32 12.48 8.47 26.34
CA TYR A 32 12.92 9.84 26.67
C TYR A 32 12.04 10.87 25.97
N LEU A 33 11.82 10.71 24.66
CA LEU A 33 10.94 11.58 23.88
C LEU A 33 9.51 11.60 24.45
N LEU A 34 8.98 10.44 24.87
CA LEU A 34 7.65 10.38 25.48
C LEU A 34 7.61 11.14 26.82
N THR A 35 8.61 10.94 27.66
CA THR A 35 8.74 11.61 28.97
C THR A 35 8.83 13.12 28.80
N PHE A 36 9.61 13.56 27.80
CA PHE A 36 9.70 14.95 27.40
C PHE A 36 8.34 15.51 27.00
N VAL A 37 7.63 14.86 26.07
CA VAL A 37 6.31 15.33 25.62
C VAL A 37 5.32 15.42 26.76
N LYS A 38 5.26 14.42 27.66
CA LYS A 38 4.39 14.46 28.85
C LYS A 38 4.72 15.62 29.79
N SER A 39 6.01 15.86 30.05
CA SER A 39 6.46 16.92 30.97
C SER A 39 6.16 18.32 30.44
N TYR A 40 6.18 18.49 29.12
CA TYR A 40 6.03 19.80 28.47
C TYR A 40 4.73 19.93 27.67
N TRP A 41 3.75 19.04 27.86
CA TRP A 41 2.52 18.98 27.05
C TRP A 41 1.76 20.31 26.99
N LYS A 42 1.71 21.07 28.10
CA LYS A 42 1.04 22.39 28.14
C LYS A 42 1.98 23.59 27.92
N CYS A 43 3.26 23.35 27.63
CA CYS A 43 4.27 24.39 27.51
C CYS A 43 4.34 24.98 26.09
N GLN A 44 3.69 26.11 25.88
CA GLN A 44 3.64 26.80 24.56
C GLN A 44 5.03 27.07 23.95
N HIS A 45 6.04 27.36 24.75
CA HIS A 45 7.39 27.68 24.25
C HIS A 45 8.11 26.44 23.66
N ARG A 46 7.61 25.22 23.92
CA ARG A 46 8.17 23.95 23.45
C ARG A 46 7.32 23.30 22.36
N GLU A 47 6.28 23.97 21.89
CA GLU A 47 5.29 23.45 20.94
C GLU A 47 5.91 22.96 19.62
N LEU A 48 6.87 23.70 19.07
CA LEU A 48 7.61 23.29 17.86
C LEU A 48 8.38 21.98 18.06
N VAL A 49 8.95 21.80 19.25
CA VAL A 49 9.68 20.58 19.62
C VAL A 49 8.70 19.41 19.71
N ILE A 50 7.56 19.62 20.36
CA ILE A 50 6.51 18.61 20.49
C ILE A 50 5.99 18.19 19.11
N LYS A 51 5.70 19.15 18.22
CA LYS A 51 5.34 18.88 16.82
C LYS A 51 6.40 18.06 16.08
N ALA A 52 7.68 18.40 16.25
CA ALA A 52 8.78 17.65 15.64
C ALA A 52 8.82 16.19 16.15
N VAL A 53 8.64 15.98 17.46
CA VAL A 53 8.59 14.65 18.06
C VAL A 53 7.41 13.84 17.52
N PHE A 54 6.19 14.39 17.50
CA PHE A 54 5.04 13.70 16.89
C PHE A 54 5.25 13.43 15.40
N GLY A 55 5.91 14.34 14.69
CA GLY A 55 6.31 14.13 13.29
C GLY A 55 7.21 12.91 13.10
N LEU A 56 8.16 12.69 14.02
CA LEU A 56 9.02 11.50 14.03
C LEU A 56 8.25 10.23 14.36
N ILE A 57 7.46 10.24 15.44
CA ILE A 57 6.67 9.06 15.84
C ILE A 57 5.67 8.67 14.74
N LYS A 58 5.09 9.65 14.04
CA LYS A 58 4.27 9.42 12.84
C LYS A 58 5.04 8.67 11.76
N ILE A 59 6.29 9.05 11.48
CA ILE A 59 7.12 8.37 10.49
C ILE A 59 7.48 6.95 10.96
N PHE A 60 7.92 6.80 12.21
CA PHE A 60 8.26 5.49 12.77
C PHE A 60 7.05 4.55 12.80
N SER A 61 5.86 5.05 13.11
CA SER A 61 4.63 4.25 13.12
C SER A 61 4.25 3.67 11.76
N LYS A 62 4.75 4.27 10.66
CA LYS A 62 4.55 3.75 9.31
C LYS A 62 5.40 2.50 9.04
N GLN A 63 6.52 2.32 9.74
CA GLN A 63 7.41 1.18 9.58
C GLN A 63 6.96 0.04 10.50
N PRO A 64 6.50 -1.11 9.94
CA PRO A 64 5.96 -2.20 10.75
C PRO A 64 7.00 -2.80 11.72
N THR A 65 8.28 -2.75 11.35
CA THR A 65 9.43 -3.18 12.18
C THR A 65 9.59 -2.40 13.48
N LEU A 66 9.13 -1.13 13.52
CA LEU A 66 9.25 -0.27 14.71
C LEU A 66 7.99 -0.25 15.56
N VAL A 67 6.87 -0.82 15.09
CA VAL A 67 5.62 -0.83 15.84
C VAL A 67 5.77 -1.51 17.22
N PRO A 68 6.45 -2.65 17.37
CA PRO A 68 6.62 -3.27 18.69
C PRO A 68 7.40 -2.36 19.67
N LEU A 69 8.47 -1.71 19.22
CA LEU A 69 9.19 -0.70 20.02
C LEU A 69 8.30 0.49 20.43
N ILE A 70 7.48 1.03 19.52
CA ILE A 70 6.55 2.14 19.82
C ILE A 70 5.53 1.71 20.88
N ILE A 71 5.02 0.48 20.77
CA ILE A 71 4.09 -0.10 21.75
C ILE A 71 4.78 -0.27 23.12
N ARG A 72 5.95 -0.90 23.16
CA ARG A 72 6.72 -1.18 24.39
C ARG A 72 7.07 0.10 25.16
N THR A 73 7.27 1.21 24.44
CA THR A 73 7.64 2.51 25.03
C THR A 73 6.43 3.35 25.49
N GLY A 74 5.19 2.88 25.29
CA GLY A 74 4.00 3.50 25.87
C GLY A 74 3.38 4.65 25.06
N TRP A 75 3.77 4.81 23.79
CA TRP A 75 3.19 5.82 22.90
C TRP A 75 1.70 5.64 22.61
N PRO A 76 1.15 4.42 22.43
CA PRO A 76 -0.30 4.25 22.20
C PRO A 76 -1.13 4.84 23.34
N GLN A 77 -0.76 4.55 24.59
CA GLN A 77 -1.42 5.06 25.80
C GLN A 77 -1.38 6.59 25.85
N ALA A 78 -0.22 7.16 25.52
CA ALA A 78 -0.04 8.61 25.50
C ALA A 78 -0.85 9.28 24.39
N CYS A 79 -0.88 8.73 23.18
CA CYS A 79 -1.72 9.22 22.09
C CYS A 79 -3.21 9.24 22.48
N ILE A 80 -3.70 8.16 23.11
CA ILE A 80 -5.08 8.10 23.61
C ILE A 80 -5.35 9.16 24.68
N GLN A 81 -4.43 9.32 25.64
CA GLN A 81 -4.53 10.36 26.66
C GLN A 81 -4.58 11.77 26.03
N PHE A 82 -3.66 12.06 25.10
CA PHE A 82 -3.56 13.36 24.43
C PHE A 82 -4.73 13.68 23.50
N LEU A 83 -5.49 12.70 23.02
CA LEU A 83 -6.75 12.96 22.32
C LEU A 83 -7.83 13.56 23.23
N THR A 84 -7.81 13.18 24.51
CA THR A 84 -8.77 13.67 25.51
C THR A 84 -8.37 15.02 26.10
N GLU A 85 -7.07 15.32 26.15
CA GLU A 85 -6.52 16.55 26.70
C GLU A 85 -6.26 17.60 25.61
N SER A 86 -6.84 18.80 25.72
CA SER A 86 -6.51 19.88 24.79
C SER A 86 -5.05 20.33 24.96
N HIS A 87 -4.29 20.36 23.85
CA HIS A 87 -2.88 20.81 23.87
C HIS A 87 -2.78 22.31 24.20
N THR A 88 -3.56 23.16 23.50
CA THR A 88 -3.62 24.61 23.76
C THR A 88 -4.97 25.21 23.31
N GLU A 89 -5.57 26.10 24.12
CA GLU A 89 -6.77 26.88 23.73
C GLU A 89 -6.46 28.13 22.88
N LYS A 90 -5.19 28.54 22.77
CA LYS A 90 -4.79 29.85 22.24
C LYS A 90 -4.26 29.86 20.79
N ASP A 91 -3.89 28.71 20.22
CA ASP A 91 -3.51 28.58 18.79
C ASP A 91 -4.27 27.42 18.10
N PRO A 92 -5.32 27.73 17.34
CA PRO A 92 -6.13 26.73 16.63
C PRO A 92 -5.35 25.90 15.58
N GLN A 93 -4.37 26.49 14.89
CA GLN A 93 -3.63 25.80 13.81
C GLN A 93 -2.61 24.79 14.37
N SER A 94 -1.97 25.16 15.47
CA SER A 94 -1.09 24.26 16.19
C SER A 94 -1.82 23.04 16.74
N SER A 95 -2.96 23.30 17.39
CA SER A 95 -3.83 22.28 17.97
C SER A 95 -4.26 21.26 16.91
N TYR A 96 -4.63 21.71 15.70
CA TYR A 96 -4.97 20.83 14.58
C TYR A 96 -3.82 19.91 14.17
N THR A 97 -2.60 20.44 14.03
CA THR A 97 -1.45 19.66 13.55
C THR A 97 -1.15 18.49 14.49
N ILE A 98 -1.24 18.73 15.79
CA ILE A 98 -0.98 17.72 16.82
C ILE A 98 -2.12 16.68 16.86
N ASP A 99 -3.38 17.12 16.89
CA ASP A 99 -4.54 16.22 16.80
C ASP A 99 -4.45 15.33 15.54
N TYR A 100 -4.04 15.91 14.40
CA TYR A 100 -3.85 15.20 13.14
C TYR A 100 -2.71 14.18 13.22
N TYR A 101 -1.55 14.53 13.80
CA TYR A 101 -0.44 13.59 13.98
C TYR A 101 -0.79 12.45 14.93
N ILE A 102 -1.50 12.74 16.02
CA ILE A 102 -1.95 11.71 16.96
C ILE A 102 -2.90 10.72 16.26
N CYS A 103 -3.92 11.22 15.57
CA CYS A 103 -4.83 10.36 14.80
C CYS A 103 -4.09 9.58 13.72
N LEU A 104 -3.08 10.16 13.05
CA LEU A 104 -2.30 9.44 12.06
C LEU A 104 -1.48 8.33 12.70
N ILE A 105 -0.80 8.58 13.82
CA ILE A 105 -0.06 7.55 14.56
C ILE A 105 -0.98 6.41 14.94
N ILE A 106 -2.17 6.71 15.47
CA ILE A 106 -3.16 5.69 15.84
C ILE A 106 -3.60 4.89 14.60
N GLN A 107 -3.88 5.54 13.46
CA GLN A 107 -4.22 4.86 12.22
C GLN A 107 -3.10 3.93 11.74
N LYS A 108 -1.84 4.36 11.84
CA LYS A 108 -0.68 3.56 11.46
C LYS A 108 -0.47 2.37 12.38
N LEU A 109 -0.62 2.55 13.68
CA LEU A 109 -0.61 1.45 14.64
C LEU A 109 -1.77 0.47 14.42
N ALA A 110 -2.96 0.98 14.05
CA ALA A 110 -4.11 0.15 13.72
C ALA A 110 -3.93 -0.66 12.41
N ARG A 111 -2.87 -0.40 11.62
CA ARG A 111 -2.45 -1.25 10.50
C ARG A 111 -1.51 -2.39 10.94
N HIS A 112 -1.24 -2.57 12.23
CA HIS A 112 -0.38 -3.63 12.73
C HIS A 112 -1.13 -4.51 13.75
N PRO A 113 -0.99 -5.85 13.74
CA PRO A 113 -1.70 -6.75 14.66
C PRO A 113 -1.56 -6.38 16.14
N ASN A 114 -0.32 -6.19 16.61
CA ASN A 114 -0.04 -5.78 17.98
C ASN A 114 -0.64 -4.40 18.30
N GLY A 115 -0.68 -3.49 17.32
CA GLY A 115 -1.26 -2.17 17.49
C GLY A 115 -2.78 -2.23 17.64
N VAL A 116 -3.47 -3.03 16.82
CA VAL A 116 -4.92 -3.29 16.98
C VAL A 116 -5.22 -3.86 18.36
N GLN A 117 -4.48 -4.87 18.82
CA GLN A 117 -4.66 -5.47 20.13
C GLN A 117 -4.57 -4.43 21.26
N VAL A 118 -3.50 -3.62 21.26
CA VAL A 118 -3.28 -2.60 22.28
C VAL A 118 -4.32 -1.48 22.20
N LEU A 119 -4.65 -0.98 21.01
CA LEU A 119 -5.63 0.08 20.84
C LEU A 119 -7.05 -0.35 21.25
N ASN A 120 -7.42 -1.61 21.01
CA ASN A 120 -8.68 -2.18 21.48
C ASN A 120 -8.70 -2.30 23.01
N GLN A 121 -7.60 -2.76 23.64
CA GLN A 121 -7.48 -2.78 25.10
C GLN A 121 -7.60 -1.38 25.73
N LEU A 122 -7.18 -0.34 25.02
CA LEU A 122 -7.28 1.06 25.44
C LEU A 122 -8.64 1.70 25.13
N ASN A 123 -9.63 0.95 24.65
CA ASN A 123 -10.95 1.46 24.25
C ASN A 123 -10.87 2.64 23.26
N CYS A 124 -9.92 2.59 22.32
CA CYS A 124 -9.63 3.70 21.40
C CYS A 124 -10.88 4.22 20.66
N ILE A 125 -11.78 3.34 20.22
CA ILE A 125 -13.01 3.73 19.50
C ILE A 125 -13.86 4.69 20.34
N LYS A 126 -14.11 4.33 21.60
CA LYS A 126 -14.90 5.16 22.53
C LYS A 126 -14.25 6.53 22.75
N VAL A 127 -12.92 6.57 22.88
CA VAL A 127 -12.18 7.84 23.05
C VAL A 127 -12.30 8.73 21.80
N LEU A 128 -12.25 8.15 20.60
CA LEU A 128 -12.44 8.90 19.35
C LEU A 128 -13.85 9.47 19.26
N GLU A 129 -14.87 8.72 19.64
CA GLU A 129 -16.27 9.19 19.70
C GLU A 129 -16.43 10.37 20.66
N GLU A 130 -15.88 10.26 21.88
CA GLU A 130 -15.90 11.33 22.89
C GLU A 130 -15.15 12.59 22.41
N SER A 131 -14.12 12.44 21.58
CA SER A 131 -13.32 13.56 21.05
C SER A 131 -13.98 14.32 19.89
N LYS A 132 -15.03 13.76 19.27
CA LYS A 132 -15.62 14.26 18.01
C LYS A 132 -16.17 15.69 18.14
N GLU A 133 -16.97 15.96 19.18
CA GLU A 133 -17.57 17.28 19.39
C GLU A 133 -16.51 18.34 19.73
N ARG A 134 -15.46 17.97 20.47
CA ARG A 134 -14.31 18.84 20.73
C ARG A 134 -13.63 19.23 19.42
N MET A 135 -13.29 18.26 18.59
CA MET A 135 -12.59 18.50 17.32
C MET A 135 -13.45 19.34 16.38
N LYS A 136 -14.77 19.08 16.31
CA LYS A 136 -15.71 19.83 15.49
C LYS A 136 -15.83 21.30 15.92
N LYS A 137 -15.79 21.57 17.23
CA LYS A 137 -15.86 22.93 17.78
C LYS A 137 -14.57 23.72 17.58
N ASN A 138 -13.42 23.05 17.71
CA ASN A 138 -12.12 23.72 17.79
C ASN A 138 -11.42 23.92 16.44
N HIS A 139 -11.83 23.21 15.39
CA HIS A 139 -11.17 23.20 14.09
C HIS A 139 -12.10 23.71 12.98
N THR A 140 -11.51 24.21 11.89
CA THR A 140 -12.28 24.61 10.69
C THR A 140 -12.99 23.42 10.07
N GLU A 141 -14.03 23.65 9.26
CA GLU A 141 -14.79 22.58 8.61
C GLU A 141 -13.89 21.62 7.80
N LEU A 142 -12.91 22.15 7.06
CA LEU A 142 -11.98 21.34 6.28
C LEU A 142 -11.06 20.49 7.16
N GLN A 143 -10.54 21.08 8.23
CA GLN A 143 -9.68 20.39 9.20
C GLN A 143 -10.46 19.28 9.91
N TYR A 144 -11.69 19.57 10.35
CA TYR A 144 -12.56 18.58 10.95
C TYR A 144 -12.91 17.45 9.98
N LYS A 145 -13.20 17.75 8.70
CA LYS A 145 -13.42 16.70 7.68
C LYS A 145 -12.21 15.77 7.55
N CYS A 146 -10.99 16.30 7.56
CA CYS A 146 -9.77 15.49 7.51
C CYS A 146 -9.60 14.60 8.75
N LEU A 147 -9.79 15.16 9.95
CA LEU A 147 -9.73 14.41 11.21
C LEU A 147 -10.82 13.35 11.27
N HIS A 148 -12.05 13.71 10.91
CA HIS A 148 -13.17 12.80 10.92
C HIS A 148 -12.94 11.62 9.97
N PHE A 149 -12.47 11.87 8.76
CA PHE A 149 -12.14 10.79 7.82
C PHE A 149 -11.03 9.86 8.35
N LEU A 150 -10.05 10.42 9.07
CA LEU A 150 -9.02 9.62 9.73
C LEU A 150 -9.58 8.77 10.88
N GLN A 151 -10.48 9.33 11.69
CA GLN A 151 -11.22 8.59 12.72
C GLN A 151 -12.04 7.45 12.11
N CYS A 152 -12.70 7.70 10.97
CA CYS A 152 -13.45 6.71 10.22
C CYS A 152 -12.54 5.55 9.76
N MET A 153 -11.36 5.85 9.22
CA MET A 153 -10.37 4.81 8.87
C MET A 153 -9.89 4.02 10.10
N ILE A 154 -9.63 4.69 11.23
CA ILE A 154 -9.23 4.02 12.48
C ILE A 154 -10.34 3.08 12.97
N TYR A 155 -11.59 3.55 12.99
CA TYR A 155 -12.74 2.77 13.38
C TYR A 155 -12.85 1.48 12.57
N VAL A 156 -12.72 1.58 11.24
CA VAL A 156 -12.70 0.42 10.34
C VAL A 156 -11.51 -0.52 10.63
N LEU A 157 -10.32 0.04 10.86
CA LEU A 157 -9.11 -0.74 11.14
C LEU A 157 -9.13 -1.44 12.51
N LEU A 158 -9.84 -0.91 13.50
CA LEU A 158 -9.98 -1.53 14.82
C LEU A 158 -11.16 -2.49 14.92
N THR A 159 -12.18 -2.34 14.06
CA THR A 159 -13.34 -3.23 14.05
C THR A 159 -12.93 -4.65 13.63
N GLU A 160 -13.26 -5.65 14.46
CA GLU A 160 -13.00 -7.06 14.19
C GLU A 160 -13.97 -7.65 13.16
N ALA A 161 -13.51 -8.63 12.36
CA ALA A 161 -14.34 -9.23 11.31
C ALA A 161 -15.63 -9.93 11.81
N ASP A 162 -15.70 -10.35 13.08
CA ASP A 162 -16.93 -10.95 13.63
C ASP A 162 -17.93 -9.88 14.08
N ASN A 163 -17.46 -8.72 14.54
CA ASN A 163 -18.28 -7.53 14.74
C ASN A 163 -18.72 -6.92 13.40
N ILE A 164 -17.99 -7.17 12.31
CA ILE A 164 -18.47 -6.87 10.95
C ILE A 164 -19.66 -7.77 10.56
N LYS A 165 -19.71 -9.01 11.07
CA LYS A 165 -20.72 -10.02 10.68
C LYS A 165 -21.95 -10.08 11.59
N HIS A 166 -21.76 -10.07 12.91
CA HIS A 166 -22.78 -10.48 13.88
C HIS A 166 -23.52 -9.33 14.55
N THR A 167 -23.15 -8.09 14.29
CA THR A 167 -23.93 -6.93 14.71
C THR A 167 -23.58 -5.75 13.79
N THR A 168 -24.57 -4.99 13.35
CA THR A 168 -24.40 -3.55 13.06
C THR A 168 -23.52 -3.05 11.91
N MET A 169 -22.72 -3.79 11.13
CA MET A 169 -21.90 -3.09 10.10
C MET A 169 -22.71 -2.50 8.93
N LEU A 170 -23.78 -3.20 8.50
CA LEU A 170 -24.73 -2.71 7.48
C LEU A 170 -25.95 -1.98 8.07
N CYS A 171 -26.15 -2.07 9.38
CA CYS A 171 -27.29 -1.47 10.09
C CYS A 171 -26.90 -0.24 10.92
N ASP A 172 -25.60 -0.03 11.18
CA ASP A 172 -25.05 1.19 11.75
C ASP A 172 -24.89 2.23 10.64
N ASN A 173 -25.66 3.31 10.76
CA ASN A 173 -25.61 4.44 9.84
C ASN A 173 -24.21 5.06 9.79
N GLN A 174 -23.45 5.06 10.88
CA GLN A 174 -22.11 5.64 10.94
C GLN A 174 -21.10 4.83 10.13
N MET A 175 -21.13 3.50 10.24
CA MET A 175 -20.24 2.64 9.45
C MET A 175 -20.61 2.65 7.96
N CYS A 176 -21.89 2.63 7.61
CA CYS A 176 -22.32 2.73 6.21
C CYS A 176 -21.86 4.04 5.56
N GLN A 177 -21.99 5.17 6.28
CA GLN A 177 -21.50 6.45 5.82
C GLN A 177 -19.96 6.44 5.69
N THR A 178 -19.25 5.87 6.66
CA THR A 178 -17.79 5.71 6.64
C THR A 178 -17.32 4.95 5.40
N LEU A 179 -17.97 3.82 5.07
CA LEU A 179 -17.65 3.02 3.89
C LEU A 179 -17.94 3.77 2.59
N LYS A 180 -19.05 4.50 2.54
CA LYS A 180 -19.41 5.33 1.39
C LYS A 180 -18.39 6.47 1.17
N ASP A 181 -17.98 7.13 2.24
CA ASP A 181 -16.96 8.19 2.18
C ASP A 181 -15.61 7.60 1.75
N LEU A 182 -15.23 6.42 2.29
CA LEU A 182 -14.00 5.73 1.92
C LEU A 182 -13.95 5.39 0.42
N VAL A 183 -15.04 4.85 -0.14
CA VAL A 183 -15.15 4.54 -1.57
C VAL A 183 -15.12 5.82 -2.41
N THR A 184 -15.93 6.82 -2.06
CA THR A 184 -16.00 8.10 -2.79
C THR A 184 -14.64 8.80 -2.82
N HIS A 185 -13.99 8.97 -1.67
CA HIS A 185 -12.69 9.63 -1.58
C HIS A 185 -11.58 8.84 -2.29
N THR A 186 -11.67 7.50 -2.33
CA THR A 186 -10.73 6.67 -3.11
C THR A 186 -10.84 6.99 -4.60
N ILE A 187 -12.07 7.05 -5.13
CA ILE A 187 -12.33 7.37 -6.54
C ILE A 187 -11.87 8.80 -6.85
N GLU A 188 -12.17 9.76 -5.99
CA GLU A 188 -11.75 11.15 -6.17
C GLU A 188 -10.23 11.33 -6.13
N ALA A 189 -9.53 10.60 -5.27
CA ALA A 189 -8.07 10.57 -5.27
C ALA A 189 -7.52 9.94 -6.56
N ALA A 190 -8.12 8.86 -7.03
CA ALA A 190 -7.68 8.15 -8.24
C ALA A 190 -7.80 8.99 -9.52
N ASN A 191 -8.83 9.85 -9.59
CA ASN A 191 -9.15 10.65 -10.76
C ASN A 191 -8.21 11.85 -10.98
N ASN A 192 -7.29 12.15 -10.05
CA ASN A 192 -6.34 13.24 -10.21
C ASN A 192 -4.90 12.76 -10.39
N GLU A 193 -4.06 13.64 -10.95
CA GLU A 193 -2.67 13.34 -11.27
C GLU A 193 -1.82 13.11 -10.02
N TYR A 194 -2.16 13.72 -8.88
CA TYR A 194 -1.38 13.64 -7.67
C TYR A 194 -1.71 12.41 -6.81
N LEU A 195 -2.84 11.73 -7.07
CA LEU A 195 -3.32 10.60 -6.28
C LEU A 195 -3.70 10.97 -4.83
N PHE A 196 -4.08 12.22 -4.58
CA PHE A 196 -4.49 12.72 -3.27
C PHE A 196 -5.95 13.14 -3.25
N HIS A 197 -6.65 12.83 -2.17
CA HIS A 197 -7.91 13.50 -1.83
C HIS A 197 -7.80 14.05 -0.40
N HIS A 198 -8.17 15.32 -0.23
CA HIS A 198 -7.83 16.10 0.97
C HIS A 198 -6.32 16.03 1.30
N CYS A 199 -5.95 15.45 2.44
CA CYS A 199 -4.57 15.28 2.87
C CYS A 199 -4.08 13.82 2.77
N PHE A 200 -4.83 12.96 2.09
CA PHE A 200 -4.59 11.52 2.07
C PHE A 200 -4.26 11.05 0.66
N HIS A 201 -3.13 10.37 0.54
CA HIS A 201 -2.79 9.65 -0.68
C HIS A 201 -3.72 8.43 -0.83
N VAL A 202 -4.01 8.03 -2.06
CA VAL A 202 -4.91 6.91 -2.37
C VAL A 202 -4.49 5.61 -1.67
N SER A 203 -3.19 5.41 -1.46
CA SER A 203 -2.64 4.24 -0.73
C SER A 203 -3.22 4.07 0.67
N GLU A 204 -3.53 5.18 1.36
CA GLU A 204 -4.08 5.14 2.71
C GLU A 204 -5.45 4.47 2.74
N MET A 205 -6.31 4.86 1.81
CA MET A 205 -7.68 4.39 1.67
C MET A 205 -7.73 2.97 1.12
N LEU A 206 -6.86 2.65 0.14
CA LEU A 206 -6.75 1.31 -0.44
C LEU A 206 -6.40 0.24 0.58
N THR A 207 -5.53 0.56 1.55
CA THR A 207 -5.19 -0.41 2.61
C THR A 207 -6.39 -0.72 3.50
N VAL A 208 -7.20 0.30 3.82
CA VAL A 208 -8.43 0.13 4.60
C VAL A 208 -9.45 -0.69 3.81
N LEU A 209 -9.64 -0.38 2.52
CA LEU A 209 -10.48 -1.16 1.61
C LEU A 209 -10.02 -2.62 1.53
N CYS A 210 -8.71 -2.86 1.41
CA CYS A 210 -8.15 -4.21 1.34
C CYS A 210 -8.46 -5.04 2.60
N LYS A 211 -8.52 -4.40 3.77
CA LYS A 211 -8.99 -5.04 5.01
C LYS A 211 -10.48 -5.35 4.96
N VAL A 212 -11.34 -4.38 4.65
CA VAL A 212 -12.80 -4.60 4.71
C VAL A 212 -13.33 -5.53 3.64
N PHE A 213 -12.69 -5.59 2.48
CA PHE A 213 -13.08 -6.45 1.36
C PHE A 213 -12.68 -7.92 1.57
N LEU A 214 -12.12 -8.28 2.74
CA LEU A 214 -12.11 -9.68 3.19
C LEU A 214 -13.50 -10.16 3.59
N ASN A 215 -14.42 -9.24 3.91
CA ASN A 215 -15.82 -9.55 4.14
C ASN A 215 -16.63 -9.40 2.83
N ASP A 216 -17.14 -10.52 2.34
CA ASP A 216 -17.88 -10.63 1.08
C ASP A 216 -19.15 -9.74 1.05
N ASP A 217 -19.85 -9.57 2.18
CA ASP A 217 -21.07 -8.77 2.26
C ASP A 217 -20.76 -7.28 2.12
N VAL A 218 -19.70 -6.81 2.79
CA VAL A 218 -19.20 -5.43 2.70
C VAL A 218 -18.71 -5.14 1.28
N LEU A 219 -17.90 -6.03 0.70
CA LEU A 219 -17.43 -5.92 -0.68
C LEU A 219 -18.61 -5.79 -1.64
N THR A 220 -19.56 -6.72 -1.58
CA THR A 220 -20.71 -6.77 -2.49
C THR A 220 -21.55 -5.50 -2.37
N LYS A 221 -21.78 -4.99 -1.14
CA LYS A 221 -22.49 -3.73 -0.94
C LYS A 221 -21.75 -2.54 -1.56
N CYS A 222 -20.47 -2.34 -1.23
CA CYS A 222 -19.69 -1.22 -1.76
C CYS A 222 -19.63 -1.22 -3.30
N MET A 223 -19.51 -2.40 -3.90
CA MET A 223 -19.47 -2.56 -5.35
C MET A 223 -20.83 -2.32 -6.02
N ASN A 224 -21.93 -2.70 -5.38
CA ASN A 224 -23.28 -2.48 -5.89
C ASN A 224 -23.73 -1.02 -5.75
N GLU A 225 -23.33 -0.34 -4.68
CA GLU A 225 -23.65 1.07 -4.44
C GLU A 225 -22.80 2.01 -5.31
N ASN A 226 -21.64 1.55 -5.82
CA ASN A 226 -20.78 2.36 -6.66
C ASN A 226 -20.23 1.57 -7.87
N ASN A 227 -20.88 1.74 -9.01
CA ASN A 227 -20.54 1.05 -10.25
C ASN A 227 -19.15 1.39 -10.81
N GLN A 228 -18.57 2.53 -10.44
CA GLN A 228 -17.27 3.00 -10.94
C GLN A 228 -16.09 2.43 -10.16
N LEU A 229 -16.32 1.84 -8.98
CA LEU A 229 -15.24 1.39 -8.10
C LEU A 229 -14.35 0.34 -8.77
N PHE A 230 -14.93 -0.64 -9.46
CA PHE A 230 -14.15 -1.66 -10.18
C PHE A 230 -13.21 -1.05 -11.24
N ASP A 231 -13.73 -0.14 -12.04
CA ASP A 231 -12.99 0.50 -13.13
C ASP A 231 -11.87 1.39 -12.56
N CYS A 232 -12.17 2.11 -11.47
CA CYS A 232 -11.19 2.90 -10.73
C CYS A 232 -10.04 2.04 -10.20
N LEU A 233 -10.33 0.93 -9.53
CA LEU A 233 -9.30 0.01 -9.01
C LEU A 233 -8.47 -0.62 -10.13
N SER A 234 -9.12 -0.94 -11.26
CA SER A 234 -8.45 -1.49 -12.45
C SER A 234 -7.48 -0.48 -13.07
N GLN A 235 -7.91 0.78 -13.22
CA GLN A 235 -7.07 1.86 -13.72
C GLN A 235 -5.90 2.17 -12.78
N LEU A 236 -6.14 2.17 -11.47
CA LEU A 236 -5.09 2.33 -10.47
C LEU A 236 -4.05 1.21 -10.55
N LEU A 237 -4.45 -0.05 -10.73
CA LEU A 237 -3.49 -1.15 -10.89
C LEU A 237 -2.59 -0.90 -12.10
N ILE A 238 -3.19 -0.62 -13.27
CA ILE A 238 -2.44 -0.34 -14.51
C ILE A 238 -1.48 0.84 -14.31
N ARG A 239 -1.97 1.91 -13.66
CA ARG A 239 -1.18 3.10 -13.37
C ARG A 239 0.01 2.80 -12.46
N PHE A 240 -0.19 2.08 -11.35
CA PHE A 240 0.89 1.76 -10.42
C PHE A 240 1.89 0.76 -11.01
N VAL A 241 1.46 -0.19 -11.86
CA VAL A 241 2.40 -1.06 -12.59
C VAL A 241 3.32 -0.24 -13.50
N ASN A 242 2.78 0.75 -14.20
CA ASN A 242 3.58 1.63 -15.05
C ASN A 242 4.55 2.47 -14.20
N ILE A 243 4.09 3.03 -13.08
CA ILE A 243 4.92 3.80 -12.14
C ILE A 243 6.08 2.95 -11.58
N THR A 244 5.80 1.70 -11.19
CA THR A 244 6.83 0.81 -10.63
C THR A 244 7.76 0.23 -11.69
N SER A 245 7.39 0.28 -12.97
CA SER A 245 8.23 -0.22 -14.08
C SER A 245 9.03 0.88 -14.78
N ASP A 246 8.70 2.16 -14.55
CA ASP A 246 9.39 3.29 -15.16
C ASP A 246 10.73 3.56 -14.46
N ALA A 247 11.84 3.24 -15.14
CA ALA A 247 13.19 3.49 -14.64
C ALA A 247 13.50 4.98 -14.41
N ASN A 248 12.72 5.90 -15.00
CA ASN A 248 12.88 7.34 -14.78
C ASN A 248 12.03 7.86 -13.61
N HIS A 249 11.15 7.05 -13.04
CA HIS A 249 10.34 7.43 -11.88
C HIS A 249 11.15 7.26 -10.60
N ILE A 250 11.05 8.26 -9.72
CA ILE A 250 11.65 8.16 -8.39
C ILE A 250 10.72 7.30 -7.54
N HIS A 251 11.01 6.00 -7.47
CA HIS A 251 10.20 5.04 -6.71
C HIS A 251 10.05 5.49 -5.25
N GLN A 252 8.81 5.75 -4.85
CA GLN A 252 8.49 5.98 -3.44
C GLN A 252 8.30 4.63 -2.75
N PRO A 253 8.65 4.49 -1.46
CA PRO A 253 8.37 3.27 -0.69
C PRO A 253 6.89 2.85 -0.73
N THR A 254 5.99 3.83 -0.88
CA THR A 254 4.54 3.61 -1.00
C THR A 254 4.10 3.03 -2.32
N ASP A 255 4.88 3.14 -3.40
CA ASP A 255 4.45 2.70 -4.74
C ASP A 255 4.30 1.18 -4.77
N ASN A 256 5.31 0.46 -4.25
CA ASN A 256 5.28 -0.99 -4.15
C ASN A 256 4.22 -1.50 -3.16
N GLU A 257 4.06 -0.84 -2.01
CA GLU A 257 2.99 -1.15 -1.02
C GLU A 257 1.60 -0.97 -1.65
N THR A 258 1.41 0.09 -2.43
CA THR A 258 0.13 0.39 -3.08
C THR A 258 -0.17 -0.63 -4.17
N LEU A 259 0.82 -0.96 -5.01
CA LEU A 259 0.68 -1.99 -6.04
C LEU A 259 0.30 -3.34 -5.40
N LEU A 260 0.98 -3.75 -4.33
CA LEU A 260 0.68 -4.97 -3.57
C LEU A 260 -0.74 -4.97 -3.04
N THR A 261 -1.16 -3.86 -2.44
CA THR A 261 -2.50 -3.69 -1.87
C THR A 261 -3.57 -3.78 -2.96
N LEU A 262 -3.37 -3.15 -4.11
CA LEU A 262 -4.29 -3.17 -5.25
C LEU A 262 -4.45 -4.57 -5.84
N THR A 263 -3.36 -5.28 -6.09
CA THR A 263 -3.43 -6.65 -6.62
C THR A 263 -4.17 -7.56 -5.65
N ASN A 264 -3.89 -7.45 -4.35
CA ASN A 264 -4.61 -8.21 -3.33
C ASN A 264 -6.10 -7.84 -3.25
N LEU A 265 -6.45 -6.56 -3.39
CA LEU A 265 -7.84 -6.11 -3.41
C LEU A 265 -8.61 -6.70 -4.61
N LEU A 266 -8.00 -6.68 -5.80
CA LEU A 266 -8.58 -7.29 -7.00
C LEU A 266 -8.67 -8.83 -6.88
N TRP A 267 -7.76 -9.47 -6.15
CA TRP A 267 -7.90 -10.89 -5.81
C TRP A 267 -9.10 -11.16 -4.91
N SER A 268 -9.39 -10.31 -3.92
CA SER A 268 -10.64 -10.44 -3.15
C SER A 268 -11.87 -10.38 -4.08
N ILE A 269 -11.88 -9.43 -5.02
CA ILE A 269 -12.99 -9.25 -5.97
C ILE A 269 -13.12 -10.47 -6.91
N SER A 270 -12.01 -11.08 -7.33
CA SER A 270 -12.04 -12.20 -8.27
C SER A 270 -12.64 -13.49 -7.69
N PHE A 271 -12.80 -13.61 -6.36
CA PHE A 271 -13.55 -14.73 -5.77
C PHE A 271 -15.06 -14.68 -6.09
N HIS A 272 -15.57 -13.53 -6.52
CA HIS A 272 -16.98 -13.35 -6.85
C HIS A 272 -17.21 -13.47 -8.35
N GLN A 273 -17.93 -14.52 -8.75
CA GLN A 273 -18.21 -14.83 -10.16
C GLN A 273 -18.89 -13.67 -10.92
N CYS A 274 -19.72 -12.87 -10.25
CA CYS A 274 -20.41 -11.73 -10.85
C CYS A 274 -19.48 -10.64 -11.41
N TYR A 275 -18.20 -10.61 -11.02
CA TYR A 275 -17.23 -9.65 -11.55
C TYR A 275 -16.28 -10.24 -12.60
N HIS A 276 -16.35 -11.55 -12.88
CA HIS A 276 -15.43 -12.22 -13.82
C HIS A 276 -15.53 -11.64 -15.24
N GLU A 277 -16.75 -11.37 -15.71
CA GLU A 277 -16.96 -10.74 -17.02
C GLU A 277 -16.31 -9.34 -17.09
N LYS A 278 -16.34 -8.56 -16.00
CA LYS A 278 -15.69 -7.25 -15.95
C LYS A 278 -14.17 -7.34 -16.06
N PHE A 279 -13.56 -8.36 -15.42
CA PHE A 279 -12.13 -8.64 -15.60
C PHE A 279 -11.83 -9.00 -17.06
N GLN A 280 -12.57 -9.96 -17.61
CA GLN A 280 -12.34 -10.49 -18.96
C GLN A 280 -12.58 -9.44 -20.06
N ALA A 281 -13.53 -8.52 -19.87
CA ALA A 281 -13.80 -7.44 -20.79
C ALA A 281 -12.66 -6.41 -20.87
N ASN A 282 -11.81 -6.31 -19.83
CA ASN A 282 -10.70 -5.36 -19.77
C ASN A 282 -9.38 -6.04 -20.18
N SER A 283 -9.08 -6.03 -21.48
CA SER A 283 -7.87 -6.68 -22.04
C SER A 283 -6.56 -6.12 -21.49
N ILE A 284 -6.49 -4.81 -21.24
CA ILE A 284 -5.29 -4.14 -20.69
C ILE A 284 -5.06 -4.61 -19.25
N LEU A 285 -6.11 -4.67 -18.44
CA LEU A 285 -6.06 -5.20 -17.08
C LEU A 285 -5.58 -6.66 -17.08
N MET A 286 -6.17 -7.50 -17.93
CA MET A 286 -5.79 -8.92 -18.02
C MET A 286 -4.33 -9.12 -18.43
N HIS A 287 -3.84 -8.35 -19.40
CA HIS A 287 -2.44 -8.38 -19.78
C HIS A 287 -1.53 -7.90 -18.63
N THR A 288 -1.93 -6.84 -17.93
CA THR A 288 -1.22 -6.31 -16.75
C THR A 288 -1.11 -7.36 -15.65
N ILE A 289 -2.21 -8.02 -15.30
CA ILE A 289 -2.23 -9.11 -14.30
C ILE A 289 -1.34 -10.28 -14.75
N THR A 290 -1.39 -10.64 -16.03
CA THR A 290 -0.55 -11.72 -16.58
C THR A 290 0.93 -11.38 -16.45
N ASN A 291 1.33 -10.15 -16.78
CA ASN A 291 2.72 -9.71 -16.62
C ASN A 291 3.19 -9.70 -15.16
N LEU A 292 2.29 -9.43 -14.21
CA LEU A 292 2.64 -9.52 -12.79
C LEU A 292 3.00 -10.94 -12.34
N THR A 293 2.52 -11.99 -13.02
CA THR A 293 2.90 -13.38 -12.71
C THR A 293 4.34 -13.73 -13.06
N THR A 294 4.91 -13.04 -14.05
CA THR A 294 6.31 -13.24 -14.49
C THR A 294 7.29 -12.30 -13.78
N SER A 295 6.78 -11.33 -13.01
CA SER A 295 7.61 -10.39 -12.27
C SER A 295 8.30 -11.07 -11.07
N SER A 296 9.64 -11.10 -11.11
CA SER A 296 10.50 -11.65 -10.04
C SER A 296 10.79 -10.65 -8.92
N SER A 297 10.19 -9.45 -8.96
CA SER A 297 10.79 -8.25 -8.37
C SER A 297 10.12 -7.65 -7.13
N VAL A 298 9.09 -8.27 -6.54
CA VAL A 298 8.56 -7.78 -5.24
C VAL A 298 8.37 -8.94 -4.27
N ASN A 299 9.49 -9.45 -3.79
CA ASN A 299 9.51 -10.23 -2.56
C ASN A 299 9.23 -9.27 -1.41
N VAL A 300 7.96 -9.20 -0.99
CA VAL A 300 7.63 -8.68 0.34
C VAL A 300 8.39 -9.57 1.32
N SER A 301 9.37 -9.01 2.02
CA SER A 301 10.03 -9.68 3.12
C SER A 301 8.95 -10.21 4.06
N ARG A 302 8.91 -11.54 4.27
CA ARG A 302 7.96 -12.25 5.16
C ARG A 302 7.91 -11.72 6.61
N GLN A 303 8.73 -10.72 6.93
CA GLN A 303 8.91 -10.12 8.25
C GLN A 303 8.03 -8.88 8.49
N THR A 304 7.34 -8.35 7.47
CA THR A 304 6.55 -7.12 7.61
C THR A 304 5.10 -7.45 8.02
N MET A 305 4.85 -7.58 9.33
CA MET A 305 3.52 -7.83 9.92
C MET A 305 2.57 -6.60 9.77
N SER A 306 2.13 -6.28 8.56
CA SER A 306 1.11 -5.24 8.31
C SER A 306 -0.26 -5.84 8.01
N ILE A 307 -1.33 -5.11 8.28
CA ILE A 307 -2.72 -5.46 7.99
C ILE A 307 -3.06 -5.03 6.55
N PRO A 308 -3.75 -5.89 5.77
CA PRO A 308 -4.19 -7.26 6.13
C PRO A 308 -3.03 -8.23 6.37
N ARG A 309 -3.13 -9.05 7.45
CA ARG A 309 -2.09 -10.02 7.88
C ARG A 309 -1.69 -11.00 6.76
N ASP A 310 -2.56 -11.14 5.76
CA ASP A 310 -2.47 -12.05 4.63
C ASP A 310 -2.18 -11.33 3.30
N LEU A 311 -1.57 -10.14 3.31
CA LEU A 311 -1.06 -9.55 2.08
C LEU A 311 0.01 -10.48 1.50
N ILE A 312 -0.36 -11.09 0.38
CA ILE A 312 0.44 -12.07 -0.31
C ILE A 312 1.22 -11.38 -1.43
N SER A 313 2.39 -11.91 -1.79
CA SER A 313 3.25 -11.36 -2.84
C SER A 313 2.50 -11.05 -4.14
N LEU A 314 2.99 -10.06 -4.89
CA LEU A 314 2.37 -9.62 -6.14
C LEU A 314 2.11 -10.77 -7.11
N LYS A 315 3.14 -11.59 -7.34
CA LYS A 315 3.06 -12.76 -8.21
C LYS A 315 1.92 -13.69 -7.80
N LYS A 316 1.90 -14.09 -6.54
CA LYS A 316 0.92 -15.04 -6.02
C LYS A 316 -0.51 -14.47 -6.02
N ALA A 317 -0.67 -13.18 -5.74
CA ALA A 317 -1.97 -12.52 -5.86
C ALA A 317 -2.45 -12.46 -7.32
N ALA A 318 -1.55 -12.17 -8.28
CA ALA A 318 -1.87 -12.18 -9.71
C ALA A 318 -2.23 -13.58 -10.22
N GLU A 319 -1.48 -14.61 -9.84
CA GLU A 319 -1.77 -16.02 -10.14
C GLU A 319 -3.14 -16.43 -9.59
N GLY A 320 -3.44 -16.07 -8.34
CA GLY A 320 -4.74 -16.33 -7.71
C GLY A 320 -5.90 -15.67 -8.46
N ILE A 321 -5.73 -14.44 -8.96
CA ILE A 321 -6.73 -13.79 -9.83
C ILE A 321 -6.94 -14.61 -11.10
N LEU A 322 -5.87 -14.93 -11.83
CA LEU A 322 -5.99 -15.67 -13.08
C LEU A 322 -6.60 -17.06 -12.87
N TRP A 323 -6.27 -17.73 -11.78
CA TRP A 323 -6.84 -19.01 -11.43
C TRP A 323 -8.36 -18.89 -11.20
N ASN A 324 -8.81 -17.88 -10.44
CA ASN A 324 -10.23 -17.65 -10.18
C ASN A 324 -11.01 -17.39 -11.47
N LEU A 325 -10.39 -16.75 -12.46
CA LEU A 325 -11.00 -16.47 -13.76
C LEU A 325 -10.98 -17.68 -14.71
N LYS A 326 -10.00 -18.59 -14.55
CA LYS A 326 -9.85 -19.82 -15.37
C LYS A 326 -10.86 -20.90 -15.00
N SER A 327 -11.53 -20.85 -13.85
CA SER A 327 -12.53 -21.87 -13.47
C SER A 327 -13.76 -21.93 -14.41
N LEU A 328 -13.85 -21.06 -15.41
CA LEU A 328 -14.84 -21.06 -16.49
C LEU A 328 -14.38 -21.80 -17.76
N SER A 329 -13.07 -22.01 -17.95
CA SER A 329 -12.54 -22.83 -19.04
C SER A 329 -12.18 -24.21 -18.50
N SER A 330 -13.04 -25.18 -18.82
CA SER A 330 -12.84 -26.60 -18.54
C SER A 330 -11.43 -27.07 -18.94
N SER A 331 -10.51 -27.12 -17.99
CA SER A 331 -9.30 -27.92 -18.16
C SER A 331 -9.68 -29.40 -18.09
N PRO A 332 -9.11 -30.27 -18.94
CA PRO A 332 -9.38 -31.70 -18.90
C PRO A 332 -9.03 -32.23 -17.52
N ARG A 333 -9.94 -32.96 -16.88
CA ARG A 333 -9.59 -33.79 -15.72
C ARG A 333 -8.44 -34.71 -16.14
N PRO A 334 -7.28 -34.70 -15.50
CA PRO A 334 -6.31 -35.76 -15.71
C PRO A 334 -6.98 -37.07 -15.23
N THR A 335 -7.28 -37.95 -16.18
CA THR A 335 -7.67 -39.33 -15.89
C THR A 335 -6.46 -40.05 -15.28
N LEU A 336 -6.30 -39.96 -13.96
CA LEU A 336 -5.45 -40.90 -13.22
C LEU A 336 -6.17 -42.25 -13.17
N ASN A 337 -6.00 -43.04 -14.22
CA ASN A 337 -6.13 -44.49 -14.14
C ASN A 337 -4.82 -45.02 -13.54
N GLN A 338 -4.82 -45.27 -12.23
CA GLN A 338 -4.02 -46.30 -11.59
C GLN A 338 -4.55 -46.51 -10.16
N GLN A 339 -5.50 -47.44 -10.03
CA GLN A 339 -5.80 -48.09 -8.75
C GLN A 339 -4.56 -48.88 -8.34
N THR A 340 -3.74 -48.30 -7.48
CA THR A 340 -2.95 -49.06 -6.52
C THR A 340 -3.59 -48.82 -5.15
N GLU A 341 -3.74 -49.87 -4.36
CA GLU A 341 -4.29 -49.88 -3.00
C GLU A 341 -3.42 -49.06 -2.04
N GLN A 342 -3.33 -47.75 -2.24
CA GLN A 342 -2.71 -46.83 -1.31
C GLN A 342 -3.82 -46.23 -0.42
N ARG A 343 -3.62 -46.34 0.90
CA ARG A 343 -4.51 -45.76 1.91
C ARG A 343 -4.86 -44.31 1.55
N PRO A 344 -6.07 -43.82 1.91
CA PRO A 344 -6.48 -42.45 1.65
C PRO A 344 -5.39 -41.46 2.10
N LEU A 345 -4.78 -40.74 1.15
CA LEU A 345 -3.85 -39.67 1.46
C LEU A 345 -4.65 -38.50 2.05
N VAL A 346 -4.32 -38.13 3.27
CA VAL A 346 -4.94 -37.01 3.99
C VAL A 346 -4.09 -35.78 3.79
N MET A 347 -4.67 -34.72 3.25
CA MET A 347 -4.01 -33.41 3.24
C MET A 347 -4.58 -32.53 4.34
N ILE A 348 -3.71 -31.90 5.13
CA ILE A 348 -4.12 -30.91 6.14
C ILE A 348 -3.93 -29.51 5.57
N SER A 349 -5.03 -28.76 5.45
CA SER A 349 -5.00 -27.34 5.14
C SER A 349 -5.25 -26.53 6.42
N TYR A 350 -4.42 -25.53 6.67
CA TYR A 350 -4.38 -24.76 7.91
C TYR A 350 -3.80 -23.35 7.67
N SER A 351 -4.05 -22.42 8.60
CA SER A 351 -3.39 -21.11 8.56
C SER A 351 -2.01 -21.19 9.22
N HIS A 352 -1.05 -20.38 8.77
CA HIS A 352 0.29 -20.34 9.37
C HIS A 352 0.25 -20.04 10.88
N SER A 353 -0.75 -19.32 11.36
CA SER A 353 -0.97 -19.06 12.79
C SER A 353 -1.28 -20.33 13.60
N ASP A 354 -1.79 -21.39 12.96
CA ASP A 354 -2.12 -22.67 13.58
C ASP A 354 -0.97 -23.69 13.49
N THR A 355 0.23 -23.27 13.07
CA THR A 355 1.40 -24.14 12.84
C THR A 355 1.70 -25.07 14.00
N THR A 356 1.66 -24.57 15.24
CA THR A 356 2.00 -25.37 16.44
C THR A 356 1.04 -26.56 16.59
N PHE A 357 -0.27 -26.30 16.54
CA PHE A 357 -1.28 -27.35 16.62
C PHE A 357 -1.26 -28.27 15.40
N CYS A 358 -1.02 -27.72 14.20
CA CYS A 358 -0.89 -28.51 12.97
C CYS A 358 0.27 -29.52 13.08
N ARG A 359 1.43 -29.13 13.63
CA ARG A 359 2.56 -30.05 13.85
C ARG A 359 2.20 -31.18 14.79
N GLU A 360 1.63 -30.85 15.95
CA GLU A 360 1.19 -31.82 16.94
C GLU A 360 0.18 -32.82 16.35
N LEU A 361 -0.81 -32.31 15.58
CA LEU A 361 -1.78 -33.14 14.90
C LEU A 361 -1.13 -34.07 13.87
N VAL A 362 -0.23 -33.54 13.05
CA VAL A 362 0.45 -34.31 12.00
C VAL A 362 1.29 -35.42 12.60
N GLU A 363 2.04 -35.16 13.68
CA GLU A 363 2.85 -36.17 14.37
C GLU A 363 1.99 -37.36 14.85
N ASN A 364 0.83 -37.09 15.43
CA ASN A 364 -0.05 -38.12 15.99
C ASN A 364 -0.94 -38.81 14.94
N LEU A 365 -1.43 -38.05 13.94
CA LEU A 365 -2.29 -38.60 12.88
C LEU A 365 -1.49 -39.46 11.88
N SER A 366 -0.21 -39.15 11.65
CA SER A 366 0.67 -39.90 10.73
C SER A 366 0.87 -41.37 11.17
N ALA A 367 0.64 -41.70 12.45
CA ALA A 367 0.67 -43.08 12.95
C ALA A 367 -0.52 -43.94 12.47
N HIS A 368 -1.60 -43.29 12.02
CA HIS A 368 -2.85 -43.95 11.65
C HIS A 368 -3.08 -43.94 10.13
N VAL A 369 -2.84 -42.80 9.49
CA VAL A 369 -3.10 -42.56 8.06
C VAL A 369 -1.95 -41.79 7.40
N PRO A 370 -1.70 -41.95 6.08
CA PRO A 370 -0.72 -41.12 5.38
C PRO A 370 -1.15 -39.65 5.37
N VAL A 371 -0.31 -38.75 5.89
CA VAL A 371 -0.60 -37.32 5.99
C VAL A 371 0.39 -36.49 5.17
N TRP A 372 -0.15 -35.65 4.29
CA TRP A 372 0.57 -34.60 3.59
C TRP A 372 0.31 -33.22 4.22
N VAL A 373 1.35 -32.40 4.33
CA VAL A 373 1.29 -31.00 4.80
C VAL A 373 2.44 -30.20 4.19
N ASP A 374 2.18 -28.93 3.88
CA ASP A 374 3.06 -28.03 3.12
C ASP A 374 4.49 -27.89 3.69
N TYR A 375 4.66 -27.83 5.02
CA TYR A 375 5.97 -27.61 5.64
C TYR A 375 6.87 -28.85 5.66
N LYS A 376 6.33 -30.06 5.44
CA LYS A 376 7.16 -31.29 5.50
C LYS A 376 8.15 -31.37 4.35
N GLN A 377 7.86 -30.75 3.21
CA GLN A 377 8.73 -30.74 2.02
C GLN A 377 9.78 -29.62 2.04
N ALA A 378 9.54 -28.56 2.82
CA ALA A 378 10.47 -27.45 3.01
C ALA A 378 11.77 -27.83 3.77
N ARG A 379 11.88 -29.05 4.29
CA ARG A 379 13.12 -29.56 4.90
C ARG A 379 14.10 -30.18 3.92
N ASP A 380 13.64 -30.64 2.75
CA ASP A 380 14.45 -31.42 1.80
C ASP A 380 14.68 -30.71 0.46
N ALA A 381 14.09 -29.53 0.22
CA ALA A 381 14.29 -28.77 -1.01
C ALA A 381 14.65 -27.31 -0.75
N VAL A 382 15.68 -26.84 -1.45
CA VAL A 382 15.86 -25.42 -1.83
C VAL A 382 14.75 -25.10 -2.82
N ALA A 383 13.49 -25.12 -2.38
CA ALA A 383 12.34 -24.85 -3.22
C ALA A 383 12.19 -23.34 -3.36
N HIS A 384 12.38 -22.84 -4.57
CA HIS A 384 11.92 -21.52 -4.97
C HIS A 384 10.39 -21.48 -4.74
N SER A 385 9.86 -20.33 -4.30
CA SER A 385 8.46 -20.16 -3.87
C SER A 385 7.40 -20.55 -4.92
N ASP A 386 7.82 -20.72 -6.18
CA ASP A 386 6.98 -21.00 -7.33
C ASP A 386 6.57 -22.49 -7.40
N ASP A 387 7.43 -23.40 -6.94
CA ASP A 387 7.17 -24.85 -6.98
C ASP A 387 6.13 -25.30 -5.94
N LEU A 388 5.95 -24.50 -4.88
CA LEU A 388 5.10 -24.86 -3.73
C LEU A 388 3.61 -24.95 -4.11
N TRP A 389 3.13 -24.13 -5.04
CA TRP A 389 1.71 -24.14 -5.43
C TRP A 389 1.33 -25.33 -6.30
N GLU A 390 2.17 -25.67 -7.28
CA GLU A 390 1.96 -26.87 -8.08
C GLU A 390 2.02 -28.13 -7.21
N GLU A 391 2.87 -28.11 -6.20
CA GLU A 391 2.97 -29.19 -5.22
C GLU A 391 1.75 -29.29 -4.31
N ILE A 392 1.26 -28.16 -3.76
CA ILE A 392 -0.02 -28.10 -3.04
C ILE A 392 -1.16 -28.61 -3.91
N ALA A 393 -1.23 -28.18 -5.17
CA ALA A 393 -2.27 -28.61 -6.10
C ALA A 393 -2.20 -30.11 -6.38
N ARG A 394 -1.00 -30.65 -6.66
CA ARG A 394 -0.77 -32.09 -6.84
C ARG A 394 -1.14 -32.88 -5.59
N ALA A 395 -0.78 -32.39 -4.41
CA ALA A 395 -1.16 -33.01 -3.15
C ALA A 395 -2.67 -33.03 -2.95
N MET A 396 -3.38 -31.94 -3.29
CA MET A 396 -4.85 -31.91 -3.27
C MET A 396 -5.47 -32.89 -4.26
N GLU A 397 -4.91 -33.00 -5.48
CA GLU A 397 -5.38 -33.95 -6.50
C GLU A 397 -5.23 -35.40 -6.04
N MET A 398 -4.11 -35.74 -5.39
CA MET A 398 -3.83 -37.07 -4.83
C MET A 398 -4.60 -37.36 -3.54
N ALA A 399 -4.88 -36.34 -2.73
CA ALA A 399 -5.57 -36.50 -1.45
C ALA A 399 -6.99 -37.03 -1.64
N SER A 400 -7.43 -37.98 -0.82
CA SER A 400 -8.82 -38.44 -0.80
C SER A 400 -9.69 -37.57 0.12
N VAL A 401 -9.09 -37.04 1.18
CA VAL A 401 -9.75 -36.22 2.21
C VAL A 401 -8.88 -35.02 2.53
N ILE A 402 -9.52 -33.86 2.62
CA ILE A 402 -8.91 -32.62 3.11
C ILE A 402 -9.36 -32.40 4.55
N VAL A 403 -8.43 -32.44 5.50
CA VAL A 403 -8.65 -32.04 6.88
C VAL A 403 -8.38 -30.54 6.98
N LEU A 404 -9.35 -29.81 7.53
CA LEU A 404 -9.37 -28.36 7.54
C LEU A 404 -9.28 -27.85 8.99
N ILE A 405 -8.17 -27.23 9.37
CA ILE A 405 -8.05 -26.58 10.68
C ILE A 405 -8.79 -25.25 10.63
N ILE A 406 -9.92 -25.18 11.32
CA ILE A 406 -10.78 -24.00 11.36
C ILE A 406 -10.26 -23.00 12.38
N SER A 407 -9.94 -21.80 11.90
CA SER A 407 -9.57 -20.63 12.69
C SER A 407 -10.04 -19.34 12.03
N LYS A 408 -9.98 -18.23 12.76
CA LYS A 408 -10.27 -16.91 12.20
C LYS A 408 -9.24 -16.54 11.14
N GLU A 409 -7.98 -16.86 11.40
CA GLU A 409 -6.85 -16.64 10.51
C GLU A 409 -6.96 -17.49 9.23
N TYR A 410 -7.56 -18.68 9.31
CA TYR A 410 -7.91 -19.45 8.11
C TYR A 410 -8.97 -18.72 7.27
N TYR A 411 -10.00 -18.15 7.91
CA TYR A 411 -11.07 -17.41 7.24
C TYR A 411 -10.56 -16.12 6.55
N ASP A 412 -9.61 -15.42 7.17
CA ASP A 412 -9.06 -14.16 6.63
C ASP A 412 -8.03 -14.40 5.50
N SER A 413 -7.41 -15.59 5.45
CA SER A 413 -6.38 -15.95 4.47
C SER A 413 -6.94 -16.25 3.07
N LYS A 414 -6.53 -15.44 2.09
CA LYS A 414 -6.87 -15.64 0.67
C LYS A 414 -6.28 -16.93 0.10
N SER A 415 -5.09 -17.33 0.55
CA SER A 415 -4.48 -18.61 0.12
C SER A 415 -5.33 -19.79 0.59
N CYS A 416 -5.72 -19.77 1.87
CA CYS A 416 -6.58 -20.80 2.47
C CYS A 416 -7.96 -20.86 1.81
N ARG A 417 -8.53 -19.71 1.44
CA ARG A 417 -9.76 -19.63 0.64
C ARG A 417 -9.58 -20.23 -0.76
N GLN A 418 -8.47 -19.93 -1.42
CA GLN A 418 -8.12 -20.45 -2.76
C GLN A 418 -8.00 -21.97 -2.73
N GLU A 419 -7.20 -22.50 -1.81
CA GLU A 419 -7.00 -23.94 -1.58
C GLU A 419 -8.35 -24.63 -1.34
N LEU A 420 -9.14 -24.12 -0.39
CA LEU A 420 -10.44 -24.74 -0.10
C LEU A 420 -11.38 -24.69 -1.30
N SER A 421 -11.38 -23.59 -2.06
CA SER A 421 -12.20 -23.47 -3.26
C SER A 421 -11.77 -24.47 -4.35
N TYR A 422 -10.47 -24.68 -4.55
CA TYR A 422 -9.98 -25.70 -5.47
C TYR A 422 -10.42 -27.11 -5.05
N ALA A 423 -10.19 -27.45 -3.77
CA ALA A 423 -10.57 -28.73 -3.22
C ALA A 423 -12.09 -28.97 -3.30
N SER A 424 -12.91 -27.98 -2.92
CA SER A 424 -14.37 -28.12 -2.84
C SER A 424 -15.06 -28.00 -4.19
N ASP A 425 -14.64 -27.06 -5.04
CA ASP A 425 -15.41 -26.66 -6.22
C ASP A 425 -14.93 -27.36 -7.47
N THR A 426 -13.62 -27.50 -7.62
CA THR A 426 -13.01 -28.11 -8.81
C THR A 426 -12.83 -29.61 -8.60
N LEU A 427 -12.19 -30.00 -7.50
CA LEU A 427 -11.83 -31.40 -7.24
C LEU A 427 -12.95 -32.19 -6.54
N LYS A 428 -13.95 -31.51 -5.97
CA LYS A 428 -15.06 -32.11 -5.20
C LYS A 428 -14.57 -33.06 -4.09
N LYS A 429 -13.48 -32.70 -3.42
CA LYS A 429 -12.88 -33.50 -2.33
C LYS A 429 -13.78 -33.47 -1.10
N ARG A 430 -13.72 -34.56 -0.32
CA ARG A 430 -14.35 -34.60 1.00
C ARG A 430 -13.55 -33.72 1.96
N ILE A 431 -14.27 -32.87 2.71
CA ILE A 431 -13.67 -31.94 3.68
C ILE A 431 -14.08 -32.37 5.09
N VAL A 432 -13.11 -32.50 5.98
CA VAL A 432 -13.32 -32.79 7.41
C VAL A 432 -12.84 -31.60 8.23
N PRO A 433 -13.74 -30.72 8.71
CA PRO A 433 -13.37 -29.60 9.55
C PRO A 433 -12.95 -30.05 10.95
N ILE A 434 -11.92 -29.41 11.50
CA ILE A 434 -11.49 -29.62 12.89
C ILE A 434 -11.24 -28.29 13.59
N TYR A 435 -11.43 -28.26 14.90
CA TYR A 435 -11.15 -27.12 15.75
C TYR A 435 -10.03 -27.46 16.74
N ALA A 436 -9.00 -26.62 16.78
CA ALA A 436 -7.91 -26.71 17.75
C ALA A 436 -8.43 -26.54 19.21
N PRO A 437 -7.66 -26.96 20.22
CA PRO A 437 -7.96 -26.64 21.61
C PRO A 437 -8.14 -25.13 21.80
N ASN A 438 -9.11 -24.73 22.63
CA ASN A 438 -9.42 -23.33 22.94
C ASN A 438 -9.86 -22.45 21.75
N GLN A 439 -10.13 -23.04 20.59
CA GLN A 439 -10.66 -22.29 19.45
C GLN A 439 -12.10 -21.86 19.71
N LEU A 440 -12.34 -20.55 19.78
CA LEU A 440 -13.67 -19.95 19.99
C LEU A 440 -14.33 -19.50 18.68
N TYR A 441 -13.55 -19.39 17.61
CA TYR A 441 -14.06 -19.00 16.30
C TYR A 441 -15.11 -20.00 15.80
N ARG A 442 -16.22 -19.49 15.27
CA ARG A 442 -17.24 -20.29 14.60
C ARG A 442 -17.24 -19.92 13.11
N ALA A 443 -17.08 -20.94 12.27
CA ALA A 443 -17.10 -20.75 10.83
C ALA A 443 -18.39 -20.05 10.38
N SER A 444 -18.23 -19.02 9.56
CA SER A 444 -19.30 -18.14 9.08
C SER A 444 -18.98 -17.66 7.66
N GLY A 445 -19.92 -16.98 7.00
CA GLY A 445 -19.74 -16.45 5.64
C GLY A 445 -19.31 -17.52 4.64
N TRP A 446 -18.32 -17.18 3.79
CA TRP A 446 -17.81 -18.09 2.75
C TRP A 446 -17.36 -19.44 3.31
N LEU A 447 -16.63 -19.47 4.44
CA LEU A 447 -16.13 -20.71 5.04
C LEU A 447 -17.28 -21.55 5.62
N GLY A 448 -18.22 -20.89 6.32
CA GLY A 448 -19.39 -21.55 6.90
C GLY A 448 -20.24 -22.26 5.84
N ILE A 449 -20.47 -21.63 4.69
CA ILE A 449 -21.20 -22.23 3.56
C ILE A 449 -20.48 -23.47 3.03
N ARG A 450 -19.15 -23.44 2.92
CA ARG A 450 -18.34 -24.56 2.37
C ARG A 450 -18.30 -25.78 3.27
N ILE A 451 -18.35 -25.58 4.58
CA ILE A 451 -18.32 -26.68 5.56
C ILE A 451 -19.70 -27.03 6.12
N ALA A 452 -20.75 -26.37 5.66
CA ALA A 452 -22.11 -26.62 6.10
C ALA A 452 -22.50 -28.08 5.88
N GLY A 453 -23.08 -28.71 6.91
CA GLY A 453 -23.48 -30.12 6.86
C GLY A 453 -22.34 -31.14 7.01
N GLN A 454 -21.08 -30.71 7.09
CA GLN A 454 -19.95 -31.61 7.35
C GLN A 454 -19.87 -31.95 8.84
N LYS A 455 -19.52 -33.21 9.16
CA LYS A 455 -19.15 -33.60 10.52
C LYS A 455 -17.80 -33.00 10.87
N TYR A 456 -17.68 -32.44 12.07
CA TYR A 456 -16.44 -31.82 12.55
C TYR A 456 -15.98 -32.41 13.88
N ILE A 457 -14.69 -32.32 14.17
CA ILE A 457 -14.09 -32.71 15.46
C ILE A 457 -13.59 -31.47 16.19
N HIS A 458 -13.76 -31.44 17.50
CA HIS A 458 -13.26 -30.35 18.34
C HIS A 458 -12.28 -30.88 19.39
N PHE A 459 -10.99 -30.60 19.21
CA PHE A 459 -9.92 -31.11 20.06
C PHE A 459 -9.96 -30.56 21.49
N GLY A 460 -10.65 -29.43 21.73
CA GLY A 460 -10.91 -28.93 23.08
C GLY A 460 -12.07 -29.60 23.84
N ARG A 461 -12.83 -30.53 23.26
CA ARG A 461 -14.02 -31.15 23.91
C ARG A 461 -13.78 -32.55 24.47
N LYS A 462 -12.62 -33.14 24.19
CA LYS A 462 -12.23 -34.50 24.60
C LYS A 462 -10.70 -34.59 24.67
N PRO A 463 -10.14 -35.63 25.33
CA PRO A 463 -8.70 -35.85 25.32
C PRO A 463 -8.14 -35.90 23.89
N PHE A 464 -6.94 -35.36 23.70
CA PHE A 464 -6.33 -35.19 22.38
C PHE A 464 -6.24 -36.54 21.62
N ASP A 465 -5.75 -37.59 22.27
CA ASP A 465 -5.60 -38.91 21.65
C ASP A 465 -6.93 -39.51 21.17
N ASP A 466 -8.01 -39.28 21.91
CA ASP A 466 -9.34 -39.75 21.53
C ASP A 466 -9.87 -38.98 20.32
N ALA A 467 -9.60 -37.67 20.23
CA ALA A 467 -9.93 -36.86 19.06
C ALA A 467 -9.12 -37.29 17.81
N VAL A 468 -7.84 -37.64 17.97
CA VAL A 468 -7.01 -38.17 16.86
C VAL A 468 -7.57 -39.49 16.35
N LYS A 469 -7.94 -40.42 17.24
CA LYS A 469 -8.53 -41.72 16.85
C LYS A 469 -9.87 -41.53 16.14
N GLU A 470 -10.72 -40.64 16.63
CA GLU A 470 -11.97 -40.28 15.97
C GLU A 470 -11.73 -39.68 14.58
N LEU A 471 -10.74 -38.80 14.44
CA LEU A 471 -10.36 -38.20 13.17
C LEU A 471 -9.87 -39.26 12.18
N ALA A 472 -8.95 -40.12 12.62
CA ALA A 472 -8.46 -41.23 11.80
C ALA A 472 -9.60 -42.12 11.31
N SER A 473 -10.53 -42.48 12.21
CA SER A 473 -11.71 -43.26 11.85
C SER A 473 -12.62 -42.52 10.85
N MET A 474 -12.85 -41.22 11.04
CA MET A 474 -13.67 -40.40 10.13
C MET A 474 -13.06 -40.31 8.73
N VAL A 475 -11.74 -40.19 8.64
CA VAL A 475 -11.02 -40.03 7.38
C VAL A 475 -10.90 -41.36 6.62
N ASP A 476 -10.78 -42.48 7.34
CA ASP A 476 -10.72 -43.83 6.77
C ASP A 476 -12.10 -44.36 6.30
N THR A 477 -13.21 -43.74 6.73
CA THR A 477 -14.54 -44.15 6.26
C THR A 477 -14.79 -43.71 4.81
N ASP A 478 -15.20 -44.63 3.93
CA ASP A 478 -15.63 -44.35 2.53
C ASP A 478 -16.99 -43.61 2.45
N GLN A 479 -17.05 -42.38 2.99
CA GLN A 479 -18.20 -41.51 2.77
C GLN A 479 -18.00 -40.69 1.49
N LYS A 480 -18.88 -40.88 0.50
CA LYS A 480 -18.94 -39.99 -0.68
C LYS A 480 -19.24 -38.54 -0.24
N PRO A 481 -18.70 -37.52 -0.94
CA PRO A 481 -19.00 -36.12 -0.66
C PRO A 481 -20.52 -35.87 -0.66
N LEU A 482 -21.05 -35.26 0.41
CA LEU A 482 -22.42 -34.78 0.43
C LEU A 482 -22.52 -33.57 -0.50
N VAL A 483 -23.04 -33.77 -1.71
CA VAL A 483 -23.30 -32.69 -2.67
C VAL A 483 -24.53 -31.92 -2.18
N ILE A 484 -24.34 -30.64 -1.84
CA ILE A 484 -25.43 -29.72 -1.53
C ILE A 484 -26.12 -29.37 -2.85
N SER A 485 -27.36 -29.83 -3.03
CA SER A 485 -28.25 -29.31 -4.07
C SER A 485 -28.61 -27.86 -3.75
N SER A 486 -28.50 -26.99 -4.75
CA SER A 486 -28.85 -25.56 -4.68
C SER A 486 -30.23 -25.32 -4.05
N PRO A 487 -30.47 -24.18 -3.40
CA PRO A 487 -31.80 -23.85 -2.86
C PRO A 487 -32.86 -23.90 -3.96
N PRO A 488 -34.11 -24.29 -3.66
CA PRO A 488 -35.18 -24.30 -4.65
C PRO A 488 -35.37 -22.89 -5.20
N GLN A 489 -35.32 -22.75 -6.53
CA GLN A 489 -35.67 -21.52 -7.20
C GLN A 489 -37.09 -21.13 -6.80
N HIS A 490 -37.23 -20.06 -6.02
CA HIS A 490 -38.52 -19.42 -5.83
C HIS A 490 -39.03 -18.97 -7.20
N SER A 491 -40.15 -19.54 -7.60
CA SER A 491 -40.87 -19.23 -8.82
C SER A 491 -41.16 -17.72 -8.87
N GLN A 492 -40.51 -17.01 -9.78
CA GLN A 492 -40.88 -15.63 -10.08
C GLN A 492 -42.28 -15.61 -10.71
N PRO A 493 -43.16 -14.65 -10.33
CA PRO A 493 -44.40 -14.42 -11.05
C PRO A 493 -44.11 -13.95 -12.48
N GLN A 494 -44.68 -14.64 -13.47
CA GLN A 494 -44.59 -14.26 -14.88
C GLN A 494 -45.24 -12.88 -15.10
N LEU A 495 -44.50 -11.95 -15.71
CA LEU A 495 -45.07 -10.74 -16.31
C LEU A 495 -45.60 -11.04 -17.73
N PRO A 496 -46.76 -10.47 -18.12
CA PRO A 496 -47.38 -10.73 -19.42
C PRO A 496 -46.63 -10.06 -20.59
N PRO A 497 -46.79 -10.59 -21.82
CA PRO A 497 -46.03 -10.16 -23.00
C PRO A 497 -46.45 -8.78 -23.51
N PRO A 498 -45.53 -7.99 -24.11
CA PRO A 498 -45.88 -6.71 -24.71
C PRO A 498 -46.45 -6.89 -26.12
N THR A 499 -47.58 -6.23 -26.37
CA THR A 499 -48.19 -6.07 -27.70
C THR A 499 -47.60 -4.81 -28.38
N PRO A 500 -47.41 -4.79 -29.72
CA PRO A 500 -46.58 -3.79 -30.41
C PRO A 500 -47.40 -2.60 -30.92
N LEU A 501 -46.76 -1.43 -31.14
CA LEU A 501 -46.99 -0.56 -32.32
C LEU A 501 -46.13 0.72 -32.37
N CYS A 502 -45.63 0.96 -33.58
CA CYS A 502 -45.43 2.23 -34.31
C CYS A 502 -44.36 3.26 -33.92
N SER A 503 -43.24 3.18 -34.66
CA SER A 503 -42.71 4.17 -35.63
C SER A 503 -42.87 5.68 -35.39
N SER A 504 -41.73 6.39 -35.43
CA SER A 504 -41.60 7.60 -36.25
C SER A 504 -40.14 7.98 -36.54
N GLN A 505 -39.81 7.93 -37.84
CA GLN A 505 -39.10 8.94 -38.63
C GLN A 505 -37.61 9.22 -38.40
N SER A 506 -36.83 8.80 -39.41
CA SER A 506 -35.48 9.23 -39.76
C SER A 506 -35.51 10.30 -40.86
N VAL A 507 -34.68 11.34 -40.75
CA VAL A 507 -34.22 12.18 -41.88
C VAL A 507 -32.72 12.53 -41.68
N PRO A 508 -31.89 12.55 -42.74
CA PRO A 508 -30.42 12.55 -42.67
C PRO A 508 -29.78 13.92 -42.98
N CYS A 509 -28.51 14.13 -42.63
CA CYS A 509 -27.44 14.49 -43.60
C CYS A 509 -26.09 14.93 -42.98
N SER A 510 -25.04 14.48 -43.67
CA SER A 510 -23.75 15.13 -43.96
C SER A 510 -22.74 15.42 -42.84
N SER A 511 -21.58 14.76 -42.92
CA SER A 511 -20.29 15.31 -42.49
C SER A 511 -19.33 15.34 -43.69
N ARG A 512 -18.80 16.53 -43.94
CA ARG A 512 -17.76 16.84 -44.93
C ARG A 512 -16.38 16.57 -44.30
N SER A 513 -15.53 15.92 -45.07
CA SER A 513 -14.08 15.86 -44.91
C SER A 513 -13.39 17.11 -45.48
N ALA A 514 -12.40 17.64 -44.78
CA ALA A 514 -11.21 18.26 -45.39
C ALA A 514 -10.04 18.34 -44.38
N PRO A 515 -8.77 18.28 -44.84
CA PRO A 515 -7.60 17.93 -44.04
C PRO A 515 -6.78 19.17 -43.60
N CYS A 516 -5.90 19.00 -42.60
CA CYS A 516 -4.86 19.99 -42.32
C CYS A 516 -3.51 19.34 -42.05
N SER A 517 -2.49 20.05 -42.50
CA SER A 517 -1.20 19.60 -42.97
C SER A 517 -0.03 20.05 -42.09
N SER A 518 1.10 19.40 -42.34
CA SER A 518 2.48 19.90 -42.28
C SER A 518 3.13 20.15 -40.91
N SER A 519 3.97 19.17 -40.58
CA SER A 519 5.24 19.27 -39.87
C SER A 519 6.15 20.42 -40.34
N LYS A 520 6.81 21.10 -39.40
CA LYS A 520 8.07 21.82 -39.65
C LYS A 520 9.09 21.51 -38.56
N THR A 521 10.11 20.77 -39.00
CA THR A 521 11.43 20.56 -38.39
C THR A 521 12.17 21.90 -38.31
N MET A 522 12.85 22.18 -37.19
CA MET A 522 13.79 23.30 -37.10
C MET A 522 15.22 22.78 -36.93
N THR A 523 16.07 23.27 -37.82
CA THR A 523 17.44 22.86 -38.13
C THR A 523 18.47 23.58 -37.26
N ASN A 524 19.55 22.85 -36.95
CA ASN A 524 20.80 23.36 -36.37
C ASN A 524 21.39 24.51 -37.21
N LYS A 525 21.82 25.58 -36.54
CA LYS A 525 22.77 26.56 -37.09
C LYS A 525 23.97 26.71 -36.16
N ILE A 526 25.11 26.31 -36.70
CA ILE A 526 26.45 26.60 -36.21
C ILE A 526 26.78 28.05 -36.63
N ILE A 527 27.27 28.87 -35.71
CA ILE A 527 27.93 30.16 -36.01
C ILE A 527 29.33 30.13 -35.40
N ALA A 528 30.26 30.70 -36.16
CA ALA A 528 31.70 30.61 -36.06
C ALA A 528 32.31 31.31 -34.83
N LYS A 529 33.48 30.78 -34.44
CA LYS A 529 34.43 31.35 -33.47
C LYS A 529 34.97 32.70 -33.97
N GLU A 530 34.99 33.70 -33.10
CA GLU A 530 36.05 34.70 -33.07
C GLU A 530 36.75 34.63 -31.71
N GLU A 531 38.08 34.50 -31.78
CA GLU A 531 39.00 34.44 -30.66
C GLU A 531 39.08 35.79 -29.96
N ASN A 532 38.93 35.83 -28.63
CA ASN A 532 39.77 36.69 -27.78
C ASN A 532 39.57 36.44 -26.27
N LYS A 533 40.68 36.06 -25.62
CA LYS A 533 40.92 35.97 -24.16
C LYS A 533 39.92 35.13 -23.35
N LEU A 534 40.31 33.87 -23.09
CA LEU A 534 39.84 33.12 -21.92
C LEU A 534 40.10 33.96 -20.64
N MET A 535 39.09 34.70 -20.19
CA MET A 535 39.07 35.12 -18.79
C MET A 535 38.93 33.85 -17.95
N ILE A 536 39.88 33.64 -17.04
CA ILE A 536 39.80 32.54 -16.09
C ILE A 536 38.53 32.78 -15.26
N LEU A 537 37.64 31.80 -15.21
CA LEU A 537 36.29 31.99 -14.63
C LEU A 537 36.31 32.41 -13.15
N ASN A 538 37.42 32.19 -12.46
CA ASN A 538 37.67 32.65 -11.10
C ASN A 538 37.76 34.18 -10.98
N ASP A 539 38.06 34.89 -12.07
CA ASP A 539 38.23 36.35 -12.09
C ASP A 539 36.91 37.09 -12.40
N TRP A 540 35.82 36.36 -12.68
CA TRP A 540 34.54 36.98 -12.97
C TRP A 540 34.01 37.68 -11.73
N THR A 541 33.70 38.97 -11.86
CA THR A 541 33.00 39.73 -10.84
C THR A 541 31.49 39.56 -10.99
N ALA A 542 30.71 39.97 -9.99
CA ALA A 542 29.25 39.99 -10.07
C ALA A 542 28.74 40.79 -11.30
N LYS A 543 29.47 41.82 -11.72
CA LYS A 543 29.15 42.62 -12.92
C LYS A 543 29.34 41.82 -14.20
N ASP A 544 30.36 40.97 -14.26
CA ASP A 544 30.64 40.10 -15.41
C ASP A 544 29.63 38.97 -15.51
N ILE A 545 29.21 38.39 -14.38
CA ILE A 545 28.13 37.39 -14.32
C ILE A 545 26.81 37.98 -14.82
N ARG A 546 26.49 39.21 -14.40
CA ARG A 546 25.27 39.91 -14.82
C ARG A 546 25.30 40.20 -16.33
N LYS A 547 26.44 40.65 -16.86
CA LYS A 547 26.68 40.82 -18.32
C LYS A 547 26.53 39.49 -19.07
N TRP A 548 27.07 38.40 -18.53
CA TRP A 548 26.96 37.08 -19.14
C TRP A 548 25.52 36.57 -19.18
N PHE A 549 24.71 36.80 -18.14
CA PHE A 549 23.29 36.47 -18.17
C PHE A 549 22.53 37.26 -19.23
N ASP A 550 22.84 38.55 -19.41
CA ASP A 550 22.23 39.38 -20.46
C ASP A 550 22.62 38.84 -21.87
N GLU A 551 23.89 38.49 -22.09
CA GLU A 551 24.40 37.93 -23.35
C GLU A 551 23.80 36.55 -23.70
N ASN A 552 23.36 35.79 -22.68
CA ASN A 552 22.69 34.49 -22.86
C ASN A 552 21.16 34.58 -22.84
N HIS A 553 20.61 35.79 -23.01
CA HIS A 553 19.18 36.04 -23.12
C HIS A 553 18.36 35.56 -21.91
N ILE A 554 18.92 35.63 -20.71
CA ILE A 554 18.18 35.31 -19.49
C ILE A 554 17.19 36.43 -19.19
N HIS A 555 15.96 36.08 -18.84
CA HIS A 555 14.92 37.07 -18.57
C HIS A 555 15.32 38.01 -17.40
N ALA A 556 15.15 39.32 -17.58
CA ALA A 556 15.63 40.36 -16.64
C ALA A 556 15.20 40.15 -15.18
N ASN A 557 13.99 39.60 -14.95
CA ASN A 557 13.50 39.27 -13.62
C ASN A 557 14.29 38.12 -12.95
N LEU A 558 14.76 37.13 -13.71
CA LEU A 558 15.62 36.05 -13.20
C LEU A 558 17.03 36.58 -12.92
N ILE A 559 17.56 37.44 -13.79
CA ILE A 559 18.84 38.12 -13.55
C ILE A 559 18.79 38.91 -12.25
N THR A 560 17.71 39.65 -12.01
CA THR A 560 17.51 40.40 -10.76
C THR A 560 17.46 39.50 -9.53
N LEU A 561 16.95 38.28 -9.67
CA LEU A 561 16.81 37.33 -8.56
C LEU A 561 18.11 36.61 -8.22
N TYR A 562 18.99 36.38 -9.22
CA TYR A 562 20.17 35.51 -9.09
C TYR A 562 21.52 36.18 -9.27
N ALA A 563 21.65 37.22 -10.10
CA ALA A 563 22.96 37.78 -10.45
C ALA A 563 23.70 38.32 -9.21
N ASP A 564 22.98 38.84 -8.22
CA ASP A 564 23.59 39.36 -6.99
C ASP A 564 23.85 38.27 -5.93
N GLN A 565 23.46 37.01 -6.20
CA GLN A 565 23.73 35.87 -5.30
C GLN A 565 25.08 35.21 -5.60
N PHE A 566 25.69 35.49 -6.76
CA PHE A 566 26.97 34.93 -7.16
C PHE A 566 28.06 35.98 -7.06
N GLN A 567 29.03 35.76 -6.17
CA GLN A 567 30.12 36.72 -5.93
C GLN A 567 31.24 36.58 -6.97
N ASN A 568 31.41 35.38 -7.53
CA ASN A 568 32.39 35.07 -8.56
C ASN A 568 31.93 33.94 -9.49
N GLY A 569 32.61 33.77 -10.62
CA GLY A 569 32.24 32.74 -11.60
C GLY A 569 32.32 31.31 -11.06
N THR A 570 33.23 31.03 -10.11
CA THR A 570 33.33 29.71 -9.45
C THR A 570 32.03 29.34 -8.74
N SER A 571 31.41 30.29 -8.04
CA SER A 571 30.11 30.06 -7.36
C SER A 571 28.98 29.76 -8.34
N LEU A 572 29.02 30.36 -9.54
CA LEU A 572 28.05 30.13 -10.60
C LEU A 572 28.21 28.72 -11.21
N ILE A 573 29.44 28.25 -11.44
CA ILE A 573 29.69 26.89 -11.92
C ILE A 573 29.27 25.84 -10.88
N ILE A 574 29.59 26.04 -9.60
CA ILE A 574 29.17 25.12 -8.54
C ILE A 574 27.65 25.02 -8.50
N TYR A 575 26.97 26.16 -8.60
CA TYR A 575 25.51 26.18 -8.69
C TYR A 575 25.00 25.42 -9.93
N ALA A 576 25.60 25.64 -11.10
CA ALA A 576 25.27 24.92 -12.33
C ALA A 576 25.49 23.40 -12.22
N ARG A 577 26.52 22.94 -11.50
CA ARG A 577 26.78 21.52 -11.23
C ARG A 577 25.63 20.87 -10.46
N HIS A 578 25.15 21.52 -9.41
CA HIS A 578 24.10 20.97 -8.56
C HIS A 578 22.68 21.15 -9.12
N LEU A 579 22.49 22.05 -10.09
CA LEU A 579 21.18 22.35 -10.65
C LEU A 579 20.51 21.11 -11.24
N LYS A 580 21.23 20.21 -11.93
CA LYS A 580 20.65 19.02 -12.58
C LYS A 580 20.14 17.97 -11.59
N LEU A 581 20.85 17.74 -10.49
CA LEU A 581 20.43 16.81 -9.43
C LEU A 581 19.20 17.31 -8.65
N PHE A 582 18.99 18.63 -8.59
CA PHE A 582 17.96 19.25 -7.76
C PHE A 582 17.02 20.21 -8.52
N TYR A 583 16.94 20.12 -9.85
CA TYR A 583 16.28 21.14 -10.68
C TYR A 583 14.81 21.37 -10.33
N ARG A 584 14.09 20.31 -9.88
CA ARG A 584 12.69 20.42 -9.43
C ARG A 584 12.55 21.20 -8.13
N TYR A 585 13.44 20.96 -7.16
CA TYR A 585 13.44 21.70 -5.89
C TYR A 585 13.86 23.15 -6.12
N GLU A 586 14.86 23.36 -6.96
CA GLU A 586 15.32 24.70 -7.33
C GLU A 586 14.24 25.45 -8.10
N TYR A 587 13.51 24.81 -9.01
CA TYR A 587 12.35 25.40 -9.70
C TYR A 587 11.29 25.89 -8.70
N ILE A 588 10.92 25.08 -7.71
CA ILE A 588 9.94 25.48 -6.68
C ILE A 588 10.47 26.64 -5.84
N ARG A 589 11.76 26.63 -5.50
CA ARG A 589 12.43 27.71 -4.75
C ARG A 589 12.43 29.02 -5.54
N ILE A 590 12.77 28.95 -6.82
CA ILE A 590 12.77 30.08 -7.76
C ILE A 590 11.37 30.61 -7.93
N PHE A 591 10.42 29.73 -8.22
CA PHE A 591 9.01 30.08 -8.39
C PHE A 591 8.46 30.80 -7.16
N THR A 592 8.76 30.30 -5.96
CA THR A 592 8.30 30.91 -4.69
C THR A 592 8.90 32.30 -4.47
N LYS A 593 10.20 32.48 -4.75
CA LYS A 593 10.86 33.80 -4.64
C LYS A 593 10.34 34.77 -5.71
N TYR A 594 10.18 34.29 -6.95
CA TYR A 594 9.67 35.06 -8.08
C TYR A 594 8.24 35.54 -7.84
N TYR A 595 7.36 34.66 -7.39
CA TYR A 595 5.96 34.97 -7.06
C TYR A 595 5.85 36.05 -5.98
N LYS A 596 6.73 35.99 -4.96
CA LYS A 596 6.78 36.99 -3.87
C LYS A 596 7.32 38.35 -4.34
N LEU A 597 8.43 38.37 -5.07
CA LEU A 597 9.07 39.62 -5.51
C LEU A 597 8.30 40.35 -6.62
N PHE A 598 7.64 39.61 -7.51
CA PHE A 598 6.94 40.19 -8.66
C PHE A 598 5.41 40.18 -8.51
N HIS A 599 4.93 40.32 -7.27
CA HIS A 599 3.51 40.51 -6.93
C HIS A 599 2.55 39.52 -7.59
N GLY A 600 2.84 38.22 -7.46
CA GLY A 600 1.96 37.15 -7.93
C GLY A 600 2.08 36.80 -9.42
N LYS A 601 2.99 37.42 -10.16
CA LYS A 601 3.34 36.99 -11.52
C LYS A 601 3.95 35.59 -11.50
N ARG A 602 3.56 34.77 -12.47
CA ARG A 602 4.14 33.43 -12.66
C ARG A 602 5.41 33.55 -13.51
N LEU A 603 6.43 32.77 -13.14
CA LEU A 603 7.63 32.60 -13.97
C LEU A 603 7.24 31.80 -15.21
N ASP A 604 7.55 32.30 -16.39
CA ASP A 604 7.29 31.56 -17.62
C ASP A 604 8.21 30.33 -17.71
N THR A 605 7.64 29.21 -18.14
CA THR A 605 8.37 27.95 -18.24
C THR A 605 9.54 28.05 -19.22
N PHE A 606 9.37 28.82 -20.31
CA PHE A 606 10.40 29.03 -21.32
C PHE A 606 11.57 29.86 -20.79
N ASP A 607 11.29 30.87 -19.97
CA ASP A 607 12.33 31.68 -19.31
C ASP A 607 13.17 30.85 -18.34
N PHE A 608 12.52 29.95 -17.59
CA PHE A 608 13.22 29.02 -16.70
C PHE A 608 14.08 28.01 -17.48
N ILE A 609 13.55 27.44 -18.56
CA ILE A 609 14.29 26.50 -19.41
C ILE A 609 15.52 27.20 -20.01
N THR A 610 15.35 28.43 -20.51
CA THR A 610 16.46 29.23 -21.07
C THR A 610 17.55 29.48 -20.03
N PHE A 611 17.17 29.75 -18.78
CA PHE A 611 18.10 29.89 -17.66
C PHE A 611 18.88 28.60 -17.33
N VAL A 612 18.18 27.47 -17.22
CA VAL A 612 18.82 26.18 -16.95
C VAL A 612 19.76 25.77 -18.09
N ASP A 613 19.32 25.95 -19.33
CA ASP A 613 20.11 25.61 -20.52
C ASP A 613 21.38 26.46 -20.64
N ALA A 614 21.31 27.76 -20.36
CA ALA A 614 22.49 28.62 -20.34
C ALA A 614 23.53 28.17 -19.30
N LEU A 615 23.08 27.82 -18.08
CA LEU A 615 23.98 27.31 -17.04
C LEU A 615 24.57 25.95 -17.39
N TYR A 616 23.81 25.12 -18.11
CA TYR A 616 24.32 23.84 -18.60
C TYR A 616 25.39 24.02 -19.68
N ARG A 617 25.19 24.98 -20.60
CA ARG A 617 26.18 25.36 -21.60
C ARG A 617 27.45 25.90 -20.95
N LEU A 618 27.31 26.78 -19.96
CA LEU A 618 28.45 27.28 -19.16
C LEU A 618 29.22 26.14 -18.49
N ARG A 619 28.50 25.20 -17.85
CA ARG A 619 29.13 24.04 -17.20
C ARG A 619 29.88 23.16 -18.19
N ASN A 620 29.32 22.91 -19.37
CA ASN A 620 29.98 22.10 -20.40
C ASN A 620 31.23 22.77 -20.98
N GLU A 621 31.23 24.09 -21.08
CA GLU A 621 32.36 24.85 -21.60
C GLU A 621 33.54 24.90 -20.63
N TYR A 622 33.27 25.02 -19.32
CA TYR A 622 34.30 25.28 -18.31
C TYR A 622 34.56 24.11 -17.32
N ASP A 623 33.68 23.11 -17.24
CA ASP A 623 33.85 21.89 -16.44
C ASP A 623 33.27 20.64 -17.18
N PRO A 624 33.83 20.28 -18.36
CA PRO A 624 33.28 19.21 -19.22
C PRO A 624 33.32 17.81 -18.57
N ASN A 625 34.21 17.61 -17.59
CA ASN A 625 34.35 16.34 -16.87
C ASN A 625 33.30 16.16 -15.76
N SER A 626 32.60 17.22 -15.35
CA SER A 626 31.52 17.15 -14.35
C SER A 626 30.30 16.33 -14.80
N ASN A 627 30.14 16.10 -16.12
CA ASN A 627 29.06 15.29 -16.67
C ASN A 627 29.10 13.82 -16.21
N ILE A 628 30.26 13.33 -15.74
CA ILE A 628 30.42 11.97 -15.19
C ILE A 628 29.72 11.85 -13.82
N GLU A 629 29.60 12.96 -13.08
CA GLU A 629 28.95 13.03 -11.76
C GLU A 629 27.42 13.11 -11.85
N ASP A 630 26.85 13.29 -13.05
CA ASP A 630 25.40 13.30 -13.27
C ASP A 630 24.79 11.88 -13.24
N ASN A 631 25.61 10.82 -13.28
CA ASN A 631 25.17 9.43 -13.13
C ASN A 631 25.29 9.01 -11.65
N TYR A 632 24.14 8.75 -11.01
CA TYR A 632 24.04 8.50 -9.57
C TYR A 632 24.93 7.34 -9.09
N GLU A 633 25.10 6.31 -9.93
CA GLU A 633 25.96 5.15 -9.64
C GLU A 633 27.45 5.51 -9.56
N LYS A 634 27.94 6.40 -10.45
CA LYS A 634 29.35 6.85 -10.42
C LYS A 634 29.63 7.93 -9.37
N HIS A 635 28.61 8.70 -8.98
CA HIS A 635 28.71 9.68 -7.89
C HIS A 635 28.99 8.99 -6.54
N SER A 636 28.42 7.80 -6.34
CA SER A 636 28.66 6.94 -5.16
C SER A 636 30.11 6.47 -5.06
N GLU A 637 30.68 5.93 -6.15
CA GLU A 637 32.05 5.40 -6.18
C GLU A 637 33.12 6.47 -5.92
N HIS A 638 32.97 7.67 -6.53
CA HIS A 638 33.95 8.74 -6.35
C HIS A 638 33.87 9.44 -4.97
N GLN A 639 32.74 9.36 -4.26
CA GLN A 639 32.64 9.90 -2.90
C GLN A 639 33.41 9.08 -1.86
N LEU A 640 33.53 7.76 -2.01
CA LEU A 640 34.26 6.93 -1.05
C LEU A 640 35.75 7.28 -0.99
N LEU A 641 36.37 7.60 -2.13
CA LEU A 641 37.77 8.05 -2.17
C LEU A 641 37.98 9.47 -1.66
N ARG A 642 37.02 10.40 -1.89
CA ARG A 642 37.15 11.80 -1.42
C ARG A 642 36.76 11.98 0.05
N LYS A 643 35.88 11.14 0.60
CA LYS A 643 35.48 11.17 2.02
C LYS A 643 36.63 10.91 2.99
N MET A 644 37.64 10.14 2.58
CA MET A 644 38.86 9.94 3.40
C MET A 644 39.80 11.15 3.40
N LYS A 645 39.69 12.08 2.44
CA LYS A 645 40.55 13.28 2.35
C LYS A 645 39.90 14.55 2.89
N GLY A 646 38.57 14.68 2.80
CA GLY A 646 37.85 15.86 3.30
C GLY A 646 37.74 15.93 4.83
N ALA A 647 37.81 14.79 5.53
CA ALA A 647 37.75 14.73 6.99
C ALA A 647 38.98 15.39 7.68
N THR A 648 40.09 15.57 6.97
CA THR A 648 41.29 16.24 7.49
C THR A 648 41.29 17.76 7.33
N GLU A 649 40.38 18.34 6.54
CA GLU A 649 40.45 19.77 6.16
C GLU A 649 39.34 20.66 6.77
N GLY A 650 38.56 20.17 7.74
CA GLY A 650 37.72 21.04 8.58
C GLY A 650 36.64 21.85 7.85
N LEU A 651 36.29 21.50 6.61
CA LEU A 651 35.20 22.12 5.86
C LEU A 651 33.88 21.41 6.18
N THR A 652 33.16 21.91 7.18
CA THR A 652 31.77 21.57 7.43
C THR A 652 30.90 22.18 6.34
N TRP A 653 30.34 21.34 5.47
CA TRP A 653 29.32 21.75 4.49
C TRP A 653 27.93 21.67 5.12
N LEU A 654 27.60 22.69 5.90
CA LEU A 654 26.25 23.20 6.14
C LEU A 654 26.32 24.60 6.76
#